data_AF-A0A6A3ZGE5-F1
#
_entry.id   AF-A0A6A3ZGE5-F1
#
_cell.length_a   1.000
_cell.length_b   1.000
_cell.length_c   1.000
_cell.angle_alpha   90.00
_cell.angle_beta   90.00
_cell.angle_gamma   90.00
#
_symmetry.space_group_name_H-M   'P 1'
#
loop_
_entity.id
_entity.type
_entity.pdbx_description
1 polymer ?
#
loop_
_entity_poly.entity_id
_entity_poly.type
_entity_poly.pdbx_seq_one_letter_code
_entity_poly.pdbx_strand_id
1 'polypeptide(L)'
;MLSSILLVVENHVDDSDTGSGGGLYADAESDITADTWLFLSNDATIGGAICGVAASKISLLESDLTRDVQVFFSKRWQELFLDLVGFTYVEGLAKYIVGVQRGGLVYLSDKDSVLELLSASVTYGSADAGGGIYLTDSAFLYGDYTKIGHNSAIERGGGLCVSNSAQASFDYVEVIFSECSTSGGGVFVETSAVVTARNSHISNNFADDSGGGIYIDTGDQNVVNLTDSYVESNMAHGEGCGVYVGREADFAGFRSHFVGNGGVTSSGKNEGGGAISTVDGSVELTDCTLANNTALVASELRAFVQTVRLLPCRPGFSDKQGICERCPRNTYSLEGIECFDCPPGARCNMTVRRATQLIGEELGTVSPRTEEGYYLFSAPASKRTTSCLKPTQWKKDDPCKPLALENPAANVSEVIYNCSNLNDFNVYWPAERLFSCLSGNSFYTCDISSACEADVSLQTLTLASSVNNASCASGYDLAICSVCAKGFKRAQDNSCLPCEKANQEVRASVRWQNFVIPVMMAIAFVAGIYGVRVYLRDLTEIGLLSKAEADRRLKPPNPKKGENLALRASMSYRRHSMAVMGRADRVKDKIKGILKKYQNRNAKMLFGIDVSPPARTFPVTPSKFKIFIGFFQIFGNFQSSFVVKWSSNIQSFMSFSQKFNLDLVAIAGIDCVVTKTFYFDFTVTVCLVVIVLTVITAYFYAGMRSYRTKLQLIPRNCLRCGLPVFEGEVIRNDDESFNPLLLLQSWWRTHNFYKHGTSASAEEKTKGGSENDSTVALSTVKESRSLKRKFGMSQVRTPYLGLFRSQHANCPVKRHVLSGAMLDRTIRSNLRVWQARVKLRMNYLTYRNKCLKLYCWMALFLYPSVSKTILAVYNCQEVGDTYYLVADRRLVCYNGEWALFGIIATIGVVVWVVGIPFFFGLLIWLAQDRGVAARLRLLKKPQMRVQRQKWLKEVEEQQIADGRFVRNMDNNEVQDEELAKYMKRKNLTDSTVQARLGFIYAEYSNDYWWFEVVDLSRKLFLSGVIVFVENGSVEQVLLALAVCLVTMWFLLYFQPYEGYSDNLIASITQLQLFFTLWLGVMITLNNLNTESLINVDLLSIVLVGTCIAVTAFGLSMIVGEGLTESRRIYTETVAQRKKQLKGEIRKRWIKAFNYAAYEAQMLRYDSRFNFPDFSVSAKLEALRRAKLIDEGDPEFASIMPKIEEDVEVSSLDLRLPEMEHANSRQRRRQQ
;
A
#
# COMPACT_ATOMS: atom_id res chain seq x y z
N MET A 1 0.66 51.80 -14.86
CA MET A 1 2.10 51.67 -14.58
C MET A 1 2.61 53.08 -14.34
N LEU A 2 3.23 53.34 -13.20
CA LEU A 2 3.90 54.62 -12.94
C LEU A 2 5.22 54.57 -13.72
N SER A 3 5.44 55.46 -14.68
CA SER A 3 6.77 55.61 -15.32
C SER A 3 7.75 56.08 -14.25
N SER A 4 8.89 55.41 -14.11
CA SER A 4 9.90 55.71 -13.10
C SER A 4 11.03 56.50 -13.76
N ILE A 5 11.04 57.83 -13.65
CA ILE A 5 12.11 58.65 -14.23
C ILE A 5 13.26 58.78 -13.19
N LEU A 6 14.49 58.45 -13.58
CA LEU A 6 15.69 58.60 -12.75
C LEU A 6 16.81 59.28 -13.52
N LEU A 7 17.50 60.20 -12.84
CA LEU A 7 18.64 60.93 -13.37
C LEU A 7 19.86 60.71 -12.46
N VAL A 8 20.94 60.17 -13.03
CA VAL A 8 22.17 59.77 -12.34
C VAL A 8 23.36 60.42 -13.03
N VAL A 9 23.96 61.44 -12.40
CA VAL A 9 24.93 62.34 -13.05
C VAL A 9 26.21 62.45 -12.22
N GLU A 10 27.38 62.34 -12.87
CA GLU A 10 28.71 62.64 -12.30
C GLU A 10 29.07 61.87 -11.02
N ASN A 11 28.72 60.58 -10.94
CA ASN A 11 29.23 59.71 -9.88
C ASN A 11 30.58 59.12 -10.28
N HIS A 12 31.59 59.24 -9.41
CA HIS A 12 32.94 58.75 -9.64
C HIS A 12 33.37 57.80 -8.51
N VAL A 13 33.80 56.58 -8.88
CA VAL A 13 34.25 55.54 -7.95
C VAL A 13 35.66 55.09 -8.34
N ASP A 14 36.66 55.40 -7.52
CA ASP A 14 38.09 55.24 -7.84
C ASP A 14 38.82 54.17 -7.01
N ASP A 15 38.12 53.41 -6.16
CA ASP A 15 38.72 52.35 -5.36
C ASP A 15 38.98 51.07 -6.17
N SER A 16 40.24 50.64 -6.25
CA SER A 16 40.66 49.47 -7.03
C SER A 16 40.17 48.13 -6.47
N ASP A 17 39.81 48.07 -5.18
CA ASP A 17 39.37 46.82 -4.53
C ASP A 17 37.84 46.66 -4.48
N THR A 18 37.07 47.74 -4.68
CA THR A 18 35.59 47.74 -4.52
C THR A 18 34.82 48.53 -5.57
N GLY A 19 35.49 49.29 -6.44
CA GLY A 19 34.86 50.30 -7.28
C GLY A 19 34.16 49.77 -8.52
N SER A 20 32.91 49.35 -8.38
CA SER A 20 32.08 48.85 -9.48
C SER A 20 30.75 49.62 -9.57
N GLY A 21 30.30 49.97 -10.78
CA GLY A 21 28.97 50.54 -11.00
C GLY A 21 28.83 51.98 -10.51
N GLY A 22 29.40 52.95 -11.23
CA GLY A 22 29.42 54.36 -10.79
C GLY A 22 28.03 54.96 -10.62
N GLY A 23 27.06 54.57 -11.45
CA GLY A 23 25.65 54.94 -11.28
C GLY A 23 24.80 53.87 -10.60
N LEU A 24 24.93 52.62 -11.05
CA LEU A 24 24.13 51.49 -10.58
C LEU A 24 25.02 50.25 -10.41
N TYR A 25 24.96 49.66 -9.22
CA TYR A 25 25.56 48.36 -8.91
C TYR A 25 24.47 47.37 -8.51
N ALA A 26 24.28 46.31 -9.28
CA ALA A 26 23.28 45.27 -9.04
C ALA A 26 23.97 43.95 -8.65
N ASP A 27 23.62 43.41 -7.47
CA ASP A 27 24.08 42.10 -6.99
C ASP A 27 22.94 41.26 -6.39
N ALA A 28 23.27 40.04 -5.95
CA ALA A 28 22.41 39.17 -5.14
C ALA A 28 21.00 38.94 -5.72
N GLU A 29 20.93 38.51 -6.99
CA GLU A 29 19.67 38.17 -7.66
C GLU A 29 18.71 39.39 -7.81
N SER A 30 19.26 40.61 -7.89
CA SER A 30 18.47 41.84 -8.08
C SER A 30 17.76 41.87 -9.43
N ASP A 31 16.48 42.30 -9.45
CA ASP A 31 15.68 42.53 -10.66
C ASP A 31 15.29 44.01 -10.77
N ILE A 32 15.88 44.71 -11.74
CA ILE A 32 15.76 46.16 -11.93
C ILE A 32 15.14 46.44 -13.29
N THR A 33 13.96 47.03 -13.29
CA THR A 33 13.28 47.50 -14.51
C THR A 33 13.16 49.02 -14.47
N ALA A 34 13.72 49.69 -15.46
CA ALA A 34 13.77 51.13 -15.57
C ALA A 34 13.14 51.61 -16.88
N ASP A 35 12.43 52.72 -16.81
CA ASP A 35 11.77 53.38 -17.94
C ASP A 35 12.22 54.84 -17.98
N THR A 36 12.91 55.25 -19.05
CA THR A 36 13.40 56.63 -19.27
C THR A 36 14.43 57.12 -18.25
N TRP A 37 15.57 56.41 -18.10
CA TRP A 37 16.66 56.82 -17.21
C TRP A 37 17.81 57.49 -17.97
N LEU A 38 18.48 58.47 -17.35
CA LEU A 38 19.70 59.08 -17.88
C LEU A 38 20.87 58.85 -16.91
N PHE A 39 21.90 58.16 -17.39
CA PHE A 39 23.20 58.02 -16.74
C PHE A 39 24.20 58.91 -17.48
N LEU A 40 24.53 60.07 -16.89
CA LEU A 40 25.45 61.03 -17.49
C LEU A 40 26.79 61.07 -16.76
N SER A 41 27.89 60.84 -17.48
CA SER A 41 29.26 61.02 -16.97
C SER A 41 29.55 60.25 -15.66
N ASN A 42 29.06 59.02 -15.54
CA ASN A 42 29.35 58.15 -14.39
C ASN A 42 30.60 57.32 -14.68
N ASP A 43 31.52 57.27 -13.72
CA ASP A 43 32.82 56.61 -13.83
C ASP A 43 33.07 55.65 -12.67
N ALA A 44 33.54 54.46 -12.99
CA ALA A 44 34.00 53.45 -12.03
C ALA A 44 35.11 52.63 -12.68
N THR A 45 35.94 51.95 -11.87
CA THR A 45 37.01 51.09 -12.41
C THR A 45 36.44 49.93 -13.26
N ILE A 46 35.23 49.45 -12.92
CA ILE A 46 34.48 48.42 -13.63
C ILE A 46 33.02 48.87 -13.78
N GLY A 47 32.49 48.89 -15.02
CA GLY A 47 31.09 49.23 -15.29
C GLY A 47 30.75 50.68 -14.94
N GLY A 48 31.25 51.63 -15.75
CA GLY A 48 31.21 53.07 -15.42
C GLY A 48 29.85 53.59 -14.98
N ALA A 49 28.81 53.35 -15.77
CA ALA A 49 27.43 53.66 -15.40
C ALA A 49 26.76 52.50 -14.65
N ILE A 50 26.89 51.27 -15.16
CA ILE A 50 26.18 50.09 -14.65
C ILE A 50 27.16 48.92 -14.48
N CYS A 51 27.09 48.27 -13.32
CA CYS A 51 27.71 46.98 -13.08
C CYS A 51 26.67 45.98 -12.56
N GLY A 52 26.48 44.87 -13.27
CA GLY A 52 25.62 43.76 -12.84
C GLY A 52 26.43 42.48 -12.60
N VAL A 53 26.25 41.88 -11.42
CA VAL A 53 26.94 40.65 -10.99
C VAL A 53 25.99 39.74 -10.19
N ALA A 54 26.40 38.49 -9.97
CA ALA A 54 25.68 37.55 -9.09
C ALA A 54 24.19 37.40 -9.42
N ALA A 55 23.90 36.95 -10.64
CA ALA A 55 22.56 36.65 -11.15
C ALA A 55 21.62 37.87 -11.23
N SER A 56 22.15 39.06 -11.54
CA SER A 56 21.34 40.29 -11.61
C SER A 56 20.63 40.45 -12.95
N LYS A 57 19.33 40.80 -12.93
CA LYS A 57 18.56 41.17 -14.11
C LYS A 57 18.35 42.68 -14.17
N ILE A 58 18.75 43.32 -15.27
CA ILE A 58 18.57 44.75 -15.52
C ILE A 58 17.86 44.94 -16.86
N SER A 59 16.74 45.65 -16.89
CA SER A 59 15.98 45.95 -18.11
C SER A 59 15.75 47.46 -18.22
N LEU A 60 16.30 48.07 -19.27
CA LEU A 60 16.28 49.51 -19.51
C LEU A 60 15.45 49.82 -20.76
N LEU A 61 14.36 50.55 -20.58
CA LEU A 61 13.52 51.06 -21.66
C LEU A 61 13.80 52.56 -21.87
N GLU A 62 14.01 52.97 -23.11
CA GLU A 62 14.20 54.38 -23.52
C GLU A 62 15.24 55.15 -22.68
N SER A 63 16.32 54.45 -22.27
CA SER A 63 17.31 54.99 -21.34
C SER A 63 18.61 55.35 -22.05
N ASP A 64 19.25 56.43 -21.60
CA ASP A 64 20.48 56.97 -22.17
C ASP A 64 21.64 56.79 -21.18
N LEU A 65 22.67 56.05 -21.58
CA LEU A 65 23.93 55.91 -20.87
C LEU A 65 25.00 56.61 -21.70
N THR A 66 25.47 57.75 -21.22
CA THR A 66 26.37 58.58 -22.04
C THR A 66 27.36 59.39 -21.22
N ARG A 67 28.54 59.64 -21.81
CA ARG A 67 29.44 60.71 -21.36
C ARG A 67 29.31 61.98 -22.19
N ASP A 68 28.38 62.03 -23.14
CA ASP A 68 28.09 63.26 -23.89
C ASP A 68 27.23 64.22 -23.09
N VAL A 69 27.89 65.24 -22.54
CA VAL A 69 27.24 66.31 -21.78
C VAL A 69 26.19 67.05 -22.62
N GLN A 70 26.30 67.06 -23.96
CA GLN A 70 25.32 67.72 -24.83
C GLN A 70 23.93 67.07 -24.79
N VAL A 71 23.83 65.76 -24.48
CA VAL A 71 22.55 65.04 -24.36
C VAL A 71 21.70 65.63 -23.24
N PHE A 72 22.33 66.03 -22.13
CA PHE A 72 21.67 66.69 -21.01
C PHE A 72 21.05 68.04 -21.39
N PHE A 73 21.69 68.79 -22.31
CA PHE A 73 21.18 70.09 -22.77
C PHE A 73 20.04 69.98 -23.79
N SER A 74 19.57 68.77 -24.12
CA SER A 74 18.32 68.60 -24.82
C SER A 74 17.14 69.11 -23.97
N LYS A 75 16.12 69.65 -24.64
CA LYS A 75 14.96 70.28 -23.98
C LYS A 75 14.29 69.36 -22.95
N ARG A 76 14.23 68.05 -23.24
CA ARG A 76 13.64 67.01 -22.38
C ARG A 76 14.32 66.94 -21.01
N TRP A 77 15.64 66.83 -20.98
CA TRP A 77 16.39 66.59 -19.76
C TRP A 77 16.58 67.86 -18.92
N GLN A 78 16.65 69.04 -19.56
CA GLN A 78 16.69 70.33 -18.85
C GLN A 78 15.39 70.66 -18.12
N GLU A 79 14.24 70.49 -18.78
CA GLU A 79 12.93 70.72 -18.16
C GLU A 79 12.74 69.77 -16.97
N LEU A 80 13.08 68.49 -17.16
CA LEU A 80 13.00 67.49 -16.11
C LEU A 80 13.97 67.77 -14.93
N PHE A 81 15.22 68.16 -15.20
CA PHE A 81 16.17 68.49 -14.14
C PHE A 81 15.74 69.72 -13.34
N LEU A 82 15.25 70.76 -14.02
CA LEU A 82 14.73 71.95 -13.37
C LEU A 82 13.50 71.61 -12.51
N ASP A 83 12.60 70.75 -13.00
CA ASP A 83 11.42 70.29 -12.27
C ASP A 83 11.79 69.43 -11.03
N LEU A 84 12.79 68.55 -11.15
CA LEU A 84 13.19 67.65 -10.07
C LEU A 84 14.11 68.30 -9.03
N VAL A 85 15.06 69.12 -9.46
CA VAL A 85 16.16 69.64 -8.62
C VAL A 85 15.96 71.12 -8.25
N GLY A 86 15.17 71.87 -9.02
CA GLY A 86 14.81 73.27 -8.72
C GLY A 86 15.88 74.31 -9.06
N PHE A 87 17.00 73.92 -9.68
CA PHE A 87 18.08 74.83 -10.11
C PHE A 87 18.50 74.52 -11.55
N THR A 88 19.03 75.53 -12.26
CA THR A 88 19.59 75.36 -13.60
C THR A 88 20.95 74.69 -13.53
N TYR A 89 21.16 73.65 -14.35
CA TYR A 89 22.47 73.04 -14.53
C TYR A 89 23.48 74.06 -15.08
N VAL A 90 24.69 74.08 -14.52
CA VAL A 90 25.79 74.95 -14.95
C VAL A 90 26.88 74.07 -15.55
N GLU A 91 27.30 74.37 -16.77
CA GLU A 91 28.34 73.63 -17.49
C GLU A 91 29.70 73.81 -16.79
N GLY A 92 30.26 72.72 -16.25
CA GLY A 92 31.58 72.72 -15.62
C GLY A 92 32.13 71.31 -15.45
N LEU A 93 33.15 70.97 -16.25
CA LEU A 93 33.80 69.65 -16.24
C LEU A 93 34.67 69.48 -14.98
N ALA A 94 34.22 68.71 -13.99
CA ALA A 94 35.16 68.08 -13.07
C ALA A 94 35.88 66.96 -13.85
N LYS A 95 37.07 67.22 -14.39
CA LYS A 95 37.90 66.18 -15.00
C LYS A 95 38.42 65.23 -13.90
N TYR A 96 37.63 64.24 -13.55
CA TYR A 96 38.12 63.08 -12.82
C TYR A 96 38.53 62.01 -13.84
N ILE A 97 39.83 61.73 -13.95
CA ILE A 97 40.33 60.67 -14.85
C ILE A 97 40.38 59.39 -14.03
N VAL A 98 39.30 58.63 -14.02
CA VAL A 98 39.30 57.25 -13.51
C VAL A 98 39.73 56.34 -14.67
N GLY A 99 40.79 55.56 -14.49
CA GLY A 99 41.21 54.56 -15.48
C GLY A 99 40.24 53.38 -15.45
N VAL A 100 39.29 53.34 -16.38
CA VAL A 100 38.29 52.27 -16.46
C VAL A 100 38.90 51.04 -17.12
N GLN A 101 38.94 49.91 -16.43
CA GLN A 101 39.54 48.69 -16.95
C GLN A 101 38.58 47.93 -17.85
N ARG A 102 37.31 47.76 -17.43
CA ARG A 102 36.32 46.94 -18.15
C ARG A 102 34.94 47.58 -18.15
N GLY A 103 34.34 47.70 -19.32
CA GLY A 103 32.97 48.18 -19.47
C GLY A 103 32.87 49.67 -19.18
N GLY A 104 33.28 50.51 -20.14
CA GLY A 104 33.37 51.96 -19.97
C GLY A 104 32.06 52.61 -19.52
N LEU A 105 30.92 52.02 -19.89
CA LEU A 105 29.62 52.35 -19.35
C LEU A 105 28.97 51.15 -18.66
N VAL A 106 29.10 49.94 -19.21
CA VAL A 106 28.39 48.77 -18.71
C VAL A 106 29.32 47.59 -18.54
N TYR A 107 29.25 46.95 -17.38
CA TYR A 107 29.89 45.66 -17.10
C TYR A 107 28.86 44.64 -16.62
N LEU A 108 28.90 43.42 -17.19
CA LEU A 108 28.04 42.31 -16.79
C LEU A 108 28.85 41.02 -16.65
N SER A 109 28.67 40.32 -15.53
CA SER A 109 29.33 39.03 -15.22
C SER A 109 28.37 38.11 -14.49
N ASP A 110 28.63 36.80 -14.55
CA ASP A 110 27.82 35.68 -14.05
C ASP A 110 26.77 35.14 -15.03
N LYS A 111 26.60 33.81 -15.03
CA LYS A 111 25.78 33.05 -15.99
C LYS A 111 24.29 33.40 -15.97
N ASP A 112 23.81 33.91 -14.84
CA ASP A 112 22.41 34.25 -14.64
C ASP A 112 22.19 35.77 -14.72
N SER A 113 23.25 36.55 -14.99
CA SER A 113 23.15 38.00 -15.15
C SER A 113 22.68 38.38 -16.55
N VAL A 114 21.64 39.20 -16.61
CA VAL A 114 20.96 39.60 -17.85
C VAL A 114 20.85 41.11 -17.93
N LEU A 115 21.24 41.69 -19.08
CA LEU A 115 20.97 43.08 -19.42
C LEU A 115 20.08 43.15 -20.67
N GLU A 116 18.92 43.80 -20.56
CA GLU A 116 18.02 44.12 -21.66
C GLU A 116 18.08 45.63 -21.95
N LEU A 117 18.46 45.99 -23.17
CA LEU A 117 18.47 47.36 -23.68
C LEU A 117 17.37 47.50 -24.73
N LEU A 118 16.32 48.26 -24.42
CA LEU A 118 15.13 48.43 -25.26
C LEU A 118 15.00 49.90 -25.64
N SER A 119 15.23 50.24 -26.90
CA SER A 119 15.27 51.64 -27.37
C SER A 119 16.26 52.52 -26.60
N ALA A 120 17.37 51.95 -26.14
CA ALA A 120 18.35 52.62 -25.29
C ALA A 120 19.55 53.16 -26.09
N SER A 121 20.37 54.00 -25.44
CA SER A 121 21.65 54.46 -26.00
C SER A 121 22.82 54.24 -25.05
N VAL A 122 23.97 53.79 -25.57
CA VAL A 122 25.22 53.55 -24.84
C VAL A 122 26.36 54.19 -25.61
N THR A 123 26.75 55.41 -25.22
CA THR A 123 27.61 56.26 -26.05
C THR A 123 28.71 57.02 -25.30
N TYR A 124 29.83 57.28 -25.98
CA TYR A 124 30.98 58.02 -25.43
C TYR A 124 31.63 57.38 -24.19
N GLY A 125 31.49 56.06 -24.02
CA GLY A 125 32.23 55.28 -23.04
C GLY A 125 33.70 55.11 -23.42
N SER A 126 34.58 54.99 -22.42
CA SER A 126 35.99 54.72 -22.62
C SER A 126 36.56 53.81 -21.53
N ALA A 127 37.25 52.74 -21.94
CA ALA A 127 37.85 51.72 -21.07
C ALA A 127 39.05 50.99 -21.72
N ASP A 128 39.80 50.19 -20.96
CA ASP A 128 40.82 49.29 -21.55
C ASP A 128 40.15 48.22 -22.41
N ALA A 129 39.06 47.60 -21.94
CA ALA A 129 38.26 46.66 -22.73
C ALA A 129 36.74 46.92 -22.63
N GLY A 130 36.04 46.83 -23.76
CA GLY A 130 34.60 47.10 -23.84
C GLY A 130 34.30 48.57 -23.58
N GLY A 131 34.71 49.45 -24.50
CA GLY A 131 34.61 50.91 -24.33
C GLY A 131 33.19 51.36 -24.00
N GLY A 132 32.18 50.74 -24.60
CA GLY A 132 30.79 50.85 -24.15
C GLY A 132 30.44 49.76 -23.14
N ILE A 133 30.42 48.51 -23.60
CA ILE A 133 29.91 47.35 -22.85
C ILE A 133 30.95 46.22 -22.79
N TYR A 134 31.09 45.60 -21.63
CA TYR A 134 31.90 44.39 -21.42
C TYR A 134 31.06 43.26 -20.79
N LEU A 135 31.03 42.09 -21.43
CA LEU A 135 30.30 40.90 -20.98
C LEU A 135 31.27 39.74 -20.73
N THR A 136 31.08 39.02 -19.61
CA THR A 136 31.92 37.88 -19.24
C THR A 136 31.16 36.82 -18.43
N ASP A 137 31.78 35.67 -18.24
CA ASP A 137 31.35 34.58 -17.35
C ASP A 137 29.91 34.11 -17.60
N SER A 138 29.60 33.85 -18.87
CA SER A 138 28.29 33.39 -19.35
C SER A 138 27.13 34.38 -19.21
N ALA A 139 27.39 35.67 -18.96
CA ALA A 139 26.36 36.70 -18.91
C ALA A 139 25.66 36.91 -20.27
N PHE A 140 24.42 37.41 -20.23
CA PHE A 140 23.58 37.59 -21.42
C PHE A 140 23.16 39.05 -21.65
N LEU A 141 23.40 39.56 -22.86
CA LEU A 141 22.92 40.87 -23.32
C LEU A 141 21.87 40.70 -24.42
N TYR A 142 20.73 41.38 -24.25
CA TYR A 142 19.72 41.54 -25.30
C TYR A 142 19.56 43.01 -25.65
N GLY A 143 19.68 43.36 -26.93
CA GLY A 143 19.45 44.70 -27.45
C GLY A 143 18.36 44.73 -28.51
N ASP A 144 17.39 45.65 -28.36
CA ASP A 144 16.31 45.92 -29.32
C ASP A 144 16.24 47.43 -29.59
N TYR A 145 16.28 47.85 -30.86
CA TYR A 145 16.29 49.28 -31.28
C TYR A 145 17.31 50.17 -30.52
N THR A 146 18.46 49.59 -30.16
CA THR A 146 19.45 50.22 -29.28
C THR A 146 20.64 50.75 -30.07
N LYS A 147 21.20 51.88 -29.61
CA LYS A 147 22.41 52.48 -30.20
C LYS A 147 23.61 52.33 -29.28
N ILE A 148 24.68 51.70 -29.77
CA ILE A 148 25.98 51.60 -29.12
C ILE A 148 26.98 52.35 -30.00
N GLY A 149 27.55 53.47 -29.56
CA GLY A 149 28.46 54.17 -30.45
C GLY A 149 29.26 55.32 -29.87
N HIS A 150 30.24 55.80 -30.64
CA HIS A 150 31.23 56.79 -30.17
C HIS A 150 32.01 56.30 -28.94
N ASN A 151 32.12 54.99 -28.75
CA ASN A 151 32.83 54.39 -27.62
C ASN A 151 34.28 54.06 -28.01
N SER A 152 35.23 54.23 -27.09
CA SER A 152 36.67 54.10 -27.34
C SER A 152 37.31 53.07 -26.40
N ALA A 153 38.09 52.12 -26.93
CA ALA A 153 38.82 51.13 -26.13
C ALA A 153 40.32 51.10 -26.44
N ILE A 154 41.14 50.77 -25.43
CA ILE A 154 42.61 50.65 -25.63
C ILE A 154 42.96 49.26 -26.18
N GLU A 155 42.48 48.19 -25.53
CA GLU A 155 42.94 46.82 -25.79
C GLU A 155 41.92 45.92 -26.52
N ARG A 156 40.61 46.04 -26.28
CA ARG A 156 39.61 45.13 -26.88
C ARG A 156 38.24 45.77 -26.98
N GLY A 157 37.60 45.74 -28.17
CA GLY A 157 36.17 46.02 -28.29
C GLY A 157 35.80 47.47 -28.00
N GLY A 158 35.90 48.36 -29.00
CA GLY A 158 35.55 49.78 -28.84
C GLY A 158 34.10 49.99 -28.42
N GLY A 159 33.16 49.32 -29.10
CA GLY A 159 31.74 49.31 -28.72
C GLY A 159 31.43 48.26 -27.66
N LEU A 160 31.71 46.99 -27.98
CA LEU A 160 31.35 45.82 -27.18
C LEU A 160 32.51 44.81 -27.13
N CYS A 161 32.76 44.26 -25.95
CA CYS A 161 33.62 43.08 -25.76
C CYS A 161 32.82 41.94 -25.11
N VAL A 162 32.86 40.74 -25.69
CA VAL A 162 32.15 39.53 -25.22
C VAL A 162 33.15 38.40 -25.01
N SER A 163 33.23 37.88 -23.78
CA SER A 163 34.25 36.93 -23.35
C SER A 163 33.69 35.83 -22.44
N ASN A 164 34.47 34.78 -22.15
CA ASN A 164 34.15 33.70 -21.19
C ASN A 164 32.73 33.12 -21.32
N SER A 165 32.39 32.61 -22.49
CA SER A 165 31.08 32.01 -22.80
C SER A 165 29.87 32.96 -22.68
N ALA A 166 30.09 34.26 -22.54
CA ALA A 166 29.03 35.26 -22.57
C ALA A 166 28.40 35.38 -23.96
N GLN A 167 27.17 35.90 -23.99
CA GLN A 167 26.37 35.94 -25.21
C GLN A 167 25.69 37.30 -25.39
N ALA A 168 25.67 37.80 -26.63
CA ALA A 168 24.96 39.01 -27.00
C ALA A 168 24.00 38.77 -28.18
N SER A 169 22.74 39.17 -28.03
CA SER A 169 21.69 39.07 -29.05
C SER A 169 21.15 40.44 -29.43
N PHE A 170 21.23 40.78 -30.70
CA PHE A 170 20.82 42.07 -31.25
C PHE A 170 19.68 41.94 -32.25
N ASP A 171 18.63 42.73 -32.07
CA ASP A 171 17.58 42.99 -33.08
C ASP A 171 17.51 44.51 -33.30
N TYR A 172 17.72 44.98 -34.54
CA TYR A 172 17.72 46.43 -34.86
C TYR A 172 18.72 47.27 -34.03
N VAL A 173 19.93 46.75 -33.75
CA VAL A 173 20.96 47.48 -32.98
C VAL A 173 21.95 48.19 -33.92
N GLU A 174 22.33 49.41 -33.56
CA GLU A 174 23.35 50.20 -34.25
C GLU A 174 24.65 50.22 -33.44
N VAL A 175 25.71 49.56 -33.92
CA VAL A 175 27.08 49.65 -33.37
C VAL A 175 27.91 50.56 -34.27
N ILE A 176 28.06 51.83 -33.89
CA ILE A 176 28.58 52.86 -34.81
C ILE A 176 29.63 53.80 -34.23
N PHE A 177 30.57 54.24 -35.07
CA PHE A 177 31.59 55.23 -34.69
C PHE A 177 32.41 54.85 -33.45
N SER A 178 32.57 53.55 -33.17
CA SER A 178 33.42 53.07 -32.08
C SER A 178 34.84 52.83 -32.57
N GLU A 179 35.80 53.09 -31.69
CA GLU A 179 37.23 52.99 -31.98
C GLU A 179 37.97 52.08 -30.98
N CYS A 180 38.98 51.34 -31.47
CA CYS A 180 39.87 50.57 -30.61
C CYS A 180 41.34 50.75 -31.05
N SER A 181 42.24 50.95 -30.08
CA SER A 181 43.68 51.10 -30.35
C SER A 181 44.40 49.79 -30.70
N THR A 182 43.66 48.69 -30.79
CA THR A 182 44.15 47.34 -31.11
C THR A 182 43.10 46.63 -31.97
N SER A 183 42.24 45.75 -31.45
CA SER A 183 41.33 44.93 -32.26
C SER A 183 39.86 45.04 -31.85
N GLY A 184 38.97 44.91 -32.84
CA GLY A 184 37.52 44.95 -32.64
C GLY A 184 37.00 46.37 -32.39
N GLY A 185 37.03 47.23 -33.42
CA GLY A 185 36.58 48.62 -33.30
C GLY A 185 35.11 48.71 -32.85
N GLY A 186 34.24 47.94 -33.48
CA GLY A 186 32.84 47.78 -33.05
C GLY A 186 32.69 46.69 -31.99
N VAL A 187 32.92 45.43 -32.38
CA VAL A 187 32.66 44.24 -31.56
C VAL A 187 33.90 43.35 -31.48
N PHE A 188 34.22 42.88 -30.28
CA PHE A 188 35.28 41.90 -30.02
C PHE A 188 34.72 40.65 -29.33
N VAL A 189 35.07 39.46 -29.80
CA VAL A 189 34.56 38.17 -29.31
C VAL A 189 35.71 37.20 -29.01
N GLU A 190 35.75 36.62 -27.81
CA GLU A 190 36.78 35.65 -27.40
C GLU A 190 36.27 34.60 -26.38
N THR A 191 37.07 33.56 -26.14
CA THR A 191 36.84 32.55 -25.08
C THR A 191 35.43 31.94 -25.08
N SER A 192 35.07 31.28 -26.19
CA SER A 192 33.80 30.59 -26.43
C SER A 192 32.56 31.48 -26.35
N ALA A 193 32.70 32.77 -26.67
CA ALA A 193 31.62 33.74 -26.67
C ALA A 193 30.81 33.74 -27.97
N VAL A 194 29.54 34.16 -27.88
CA VAL A 194 28.62 34.15 -29.03
C VAL A 194 27.93 35.50 -29.23
N VAL A 195 27.94 36.01 -30.45
CA VAL A 195 27.18 37.21 -30.83
C VAL A 195 26.25 36.91 -31.99
N THR A 196 24.96 37.19 -31.82
CA THR A 196 23.94 37.04 -32.87
C THR A 196 23.31 38.39 -33.16
N ALA A 197 23.31 38.84 -34.41
CA ALA A 197 22.68 40.10 -34.80
C ALA A 197 21.69 39.91 -35.96
N ARG A 198 20.56 40.60 -35.85
CA ARG A 198 19.46 40.57 -36.81
C ARG A 198 19.00 41.98 -37.13
N ASN A 199 18.85 42.30 -38.41
CA ASN A 199 18.45 43.64 -38.87
C ASN A 199 19.32 44.78 -38.27
N SER A 200 20.58 44.49 -37.94
CA SER A 200 21.46 45.40 -37.20
C SER A 200 22.47 46.08 -38.12
N HIS A 201 23.01 47.22 -37.68
CA HIS A 201 24.00 48.00 -38.41
C HIS A 201 25.29 48.10 -37.59
N ILE A 202 26.40 47.62 -38.16
CA ILE A 202 27.74 47.74 -37.58
C ILE A 202 28.56 48.60 -38.54
N SER A 203 28.67 49.89 -38.25
CA SER A 203 29.18 50.84 -39.23
C SER A 203 30.10 51.93 -38.74
N ASN A 204 31.00 52.39 -39.60
CA ASN A 204 31.91 53.49 -39.32
C ASN A 204 32.80 53.26 -38.08
N ASN A 205 33.12 52.00 -37.77
CA ASN A 205 34.00 51.66 -36.66
C ASN A 205 35.46 51.57 -37.11
N PHE A 206 36.38 51.81 -36.18
CA PHE A 206 37.82 51.88 -36.45
C PHE A 206 38.63 51.00 -35.49
N ALA A 207 39.59 50.23 -36.01
CA ALA A 207 40.56 49.47 -35.21
C ALA A 207 42.00 49.75 -35.68
N ASP A 208 42.96 49.91 -34.77
CA ASP A 208 44.36 50.15 -35.15
C ASP A 208 45.09 48.89 -35.63
N ASP A 209 44.61 47.70 -35.26
CA ASP A 209 45.10 46.40 -35.73
C ASP A 209 44.02 45.74 -36.60
N SER A 210 43.20 44.80 -36.10
CA SER A 210 42.34 43.98 -36.96
C SER A 210 40.85 44.04 -36.55
N GLY A 211 39.95 43.74 -37.49
CA GLY A 211 38.51 43.69 -37.22
C GLY A 211 37.88 45.05 -36.92
N GLY A 212 37.91 45.97 -37.88
CA GLY A 212 37.39 47.33 -37.71
C GLY A 212 35.93 47.35 -37.26
N GLY A 213 35.09 46.54 -37.90
CA GLY A 213 33.73 46.26 -37.46
C GLY A 213 33.69 45.20 -36.36
N ILE A 214 34.07 43.96 -36.71
CA ILE A 214 34.02 42.79 -35.82
C ILE A 214 35.37 42.07 -35.83
N TYR A 215 35.87 41.74 -34.65
CA TYR A 215 37.02 40.85 -34.45
C TYR A 215 36.60 39.61 -33.66
N ILE A 216 36.87 38.42 -34.20
CA ILE A 216 36.65 37.14 -33.53
C ILE A 216 38.01 36.50 -33.28
N ASP A 217 38.35 36.32 -32.01
CA ASP A 217 39.64 35.77 -31.60
C ASP A 217 39.73 34.26 -31.80
N THR A 218 40.95 33.72 -31.73
CA THR A 218 41.19 32.29 -31.83
C THR A 218 40.49 31.50 -30.70
N GLY A 219 39.84 30.40 -31.05
CA GLY A 219 39.29 29.46 -30.09
C GLY A 219 37.97 28.83 -30.51
N ASP A 220 37.84 27.55 -30.17
CA ASP A 220 36.63 26.76 -30.35
C ASP A 220 35.41 27.47 -29.73
N GLN A 221 34.30 27.48 -30.46
CA GLN A 221 33.00 28.04 -30.03
C GLN A 221 32.93 29.57 -29.94
N ASN A 222 33.93 30.31 -30.43
CA ASN A 222 33.73 31.73 -30.73
C ASN A 222 32.88 31.85 -31.99
N VAL A 223 31.64 32.34 -31.85
CA VAL A 223 30.68 32.36 -32.96
C VAL A 223 30.06 33.74 -33.13
N VAL A 224 30.04 34.24 -34.37
CA VAL A 224 29.26 35.44 -34.72
C VAL A 224 28.33 35.18 -35.90
N ASN A 225 27.03 35.41 -35.70
CA ASN A 225 26.00 35.18 -36.70
C ASN A 225 25.28 36.49 -37.05
N LEU A 226 25.26 36.86 -38.33
CA LEU A 226 24.57 38.05 -38.85
C LEU A 226 23.44 37.65 -39.79
N THR A 227 22.22 38.13 -39.52
CA THR A 227 21.05 37.89 -40.37
C THR A 227 20.41 39.20 -40.80
N ASP A 228 20.17 39.40 -42.09
CA ASP A 228 19.52 40.60 -42.64
C ASP A 228 20.20 41.92 -42.16
N SER A 229 21.52 41.91 -41.92
CA SER A 229 22.26 42.98 -41.23
C SER A 229 23.27 43.68 -42.14
N TYR A 230 23.78 44.84 -41.72
CA TYR A 230 24.73 45.67 -42.47
C TYR A 230 26.04 45.82 -41.70
N VAL A 231 27.16 45.57 -42.38
CA VAL A 231 28.52 45.87 -41.93
C VAL A 231 29.13 46.83 -42.94
N GLU A 232 29.17 48.12 -42.61
CA GLU A 232 29.51 49.15 -43.61
C GLU A 232 30.53 50.19 -43.15
N SER A 233 31.36 50.66 -44.08
CA SER A 233 32.29 51.77 -43.85
C SER A 233 33.23 51.59 -42.64
N ASN A 234 33.51 50.34 -42.23
CA ASN A 234 34.43 50.06 -41.13
C ASN A 234 35.88 50.04 -41.63
N MET A 235 36.83 50.38 -40.77
CA MET A 235 38.24 50.55 -41.13
C MET A 235 39.16 49.90 -40.10
N ALA A 236 40.22 49.25 -40.57
CA ALA A 236 41.30 48.72 -39.75
C ALA A 236 42.65 48.89 -40.46
N HIS A 237 43.76 49.10 -39.74
CA HIS A 237 45.08 49.15 -40.37
C HIS A 237 45.68 47.75 -40.67
N GLY A 238 45.28 46.73 -39.93
CA GLY A 238 45.63 45.32 -40.10
C GLY A 238 44.65 44.60 -41.01
N GLU A 239 44.14 43.45 -40.57
CA GLU A 239 43.28 42.59 -41.40
C GLU A 239 41.79 42.70 -41.07
N GLY A 240 40.94 42.53 -42.10
CA GLY A 240 39.49 42.37 -41.92
C GLY A 240 38.81 43.67 -41.49
N CYS A 241 38.81 44.70 -42.35
CA CYS A 241 38.24 46.00 -41.99
C CYS A 241 36.75 45.90 -41.60
N GLY A 242 35.97 45.05 -42.26
CA GLY A 242 34.63 44.67 -41.82
C GLY A 242 34.66 43.63 -40.70
N VAL A 243 35.13 42.41 -41.02
CA VAL A 243 35.18 41.28 -40.08
C VAL A 243 36.54 40.57 -40.15
N TYR A 244 37.13 40.25 -39.00
CA TYR A 244 38.28 39.35 -38.87
C TYR A 244 37.87 38.08 -38.12
N VAL A 245 38.30 36.91 -38.61
CA VAL A 245 37.98 35.59 -38.03
C VAL A 245 39.26 34.80 -37.76
N GLY A 246 39.56 34.56 -36.47
CA GLY A 246 40.71 33.77 -36.03
C GLY A 246 40.54 32.25 -36.21
N ARG A 247 41.58 31.50 -35.81
CA ARG A 247 41.64 30.04 -35.89
C ARG A 247 40.53 29.41 -35.04
N GLU A 248 39.87 28.39 -35.60
CA GLU A 248 38.80 27.62 -34.93
C GLU A 248 37.54 28.42 -34.57
N ALA A 249 37.48 29.69 -34.97
CA ALA A 249 36.31 30.54 -34.80
C ALA A 249 35.35 30.43 -35.99
N ASP A 250 34.06 30.65 -35.75
CA ASP A 250 33.01 30.55 -36.75
C ASP A 250 32.31 31.90 -36.98
N PHE A 251 32.18 32.28 -38.24
CA PHE A 251 31.38 33.43 -38.67
C PHE A 251 30.33 32.99 -39.69
N ALA A 252 29.06 33.33 -39.45
CA ALA A 252 27.98 33.07 -40.41
C ALA A 252 27.21 34.35 -40.77
N GLY A 253 27.03 34.61 -42.06
CA GLY A 253 26.21 35.69 -42.61
C GLY A 253 25.07 35.16 -43.46
N PHE A 254 23.85 35.63 -43.24
CA PHE A 254 22.67 35.30 -44.04
C PHE A 254 21.90 36.55 -44.46
N ARG A 255 21.76 36.78 -45.78
CA ARG A 255 21.11 37.99 -46.35
C ARG A 255 21.68 39.32 -45.82
N SER A 256 22.95 39.32 -45.46
CA SER A 256 23.64 40.48 -44.88
C SER A 256 24.51 41.22 -45.90
N HIS A 257 24.71 42.52 -45.70
CA HIS A 257 25.41 43.43 -46.60
C HIS A 257 26.74 43.91 -45.99
N PHE A 258 27.83 43.74 -46.71
CA PHE A 258 29.18 44.20 -46.34
C PHE A 258 29.63 45.24 -47.35
N VAL A 259 29.45 46.53 -47.04
CA VAL A 259 29.56 47.60 -48.04
C VAL A 259 30.56 48.68 -47.63
N GLY A 260 31.49 49.04 -48.50
CA GLY A 260 32.36 50.19 -48.27
C GLY A 260 33.41 50.01 -47.16
N ASN A 261 33.67 48.78 -46.70
CA ASN A 261 34.67 48.53 -45.65
C ASN A 261 36.09 48.61 -46.21
N GLY A 262 36.98 49.22 -45.42
CA GLY A 262 38.36 49.53 -45.80
C GLY A 262 38.51 50.87 -46.52
N GLY A 263 39.72 51.43 -46.48
CA GLY A 263 40.08 52.67 -47.16
C GLY A 263 41.52 53.08 -46.82
N VAL A 264 42.19 53.86 -47.68
CA VAL A 264 43.60 54.23 -47.44
C VAL A 264 43.69 55.22 -46.28
N THR A 265 44.23 54.76 -45.15
CA THR A 265 44.61 55.61 -44.02
C THR A 265 45.83 56.47 -44.39
N SER A 266 45.98 57.63 -43.74
CA SER A 266 47.14 58.52 -43.96
C SER A 266 48.49 57.86 -43.61
N SER A 267 48.47 56.76 -42.88
CA SER A 267 49.63 55.93 -42.51
C SER A 267 50.03 54.91 -43.59
N GLY A 268 49.17 54.67 -44.59
CA GLY A 268 49.44 53.72 -45.69
C GLY A 268 49.47 52.24 -45.30
N LYS A 269 49.05 51.89 -44.08
CA LYS A 269 49.01 50.53 -43.55
C LYS A 269 47.58 50.00 -43.59
N ASN A 270 47.23 49.21 -44.59
CA ASN A 270 46.03 48.35 -44.60
C ASN A 270 46.49 46.98 -45.06
N GLU A 271 46.91 46.10 -44.15
CA GLU A 271 47.71 44.92 -44.50
C GLU A 271 46.89 43.74 -45.12
N GLY A 272 45.56 43.70 -45.00
CA GLY A 272 44.74 42.71 -45.72
C GLY A 272 43.21 42.73 -45.46
N GLY A 273 42.40 42.15 -46.36
CA GLY A 273 40.97 41.86 -46.12
C GLY A 273 40.01 43.06 -46.00
N GLY A 274 39.46 43.54 -47.12
CA GLY A 274 38.55 44.69 -47.13
C GLY A 274 37.23 44.43 -46.39
N ALA A 275 36.46 43.43 -46.81
CA ALA A 275 35.19 43.09 -46.15
C ALA A 275 35.39 42.10 -45.00
N ILE A 276 36.07 40.98 -45.26
CA ILE A 276 36.24 39.86 -44.33
C ILE A 276 37.66 39.29 -44.52
N SER A 277 38.38 39.04 -43.41
CA SER A 277 39.62 38.24 -43.37
C SER A 277 39.44 37.04 -42.45
N THR A 278 40.08 35.91 -42.76
CA THR A 278 40.02 34.70 -41.93
C THR A 278 41.35 33.96 -41.92
N VAL A 279 41.76 33.47 -40.74
CA VAL A 279 42.99 32.71 -40.51
C VAL A 279 42.63 31.40 -39.81
N ASP A 280 42.58 30.29 -40.55
CA ASP A 280 42.19 28.95 -40.04
C ASP A 280 40.81 28.91 -39.34
N GLY A 281 39.91 29.85 -39.65
CA GLY A 281 38.53 29.91 -39.15
C GLY A 281 37.50 29.49 -40.21
N SER A 282 36.25 29.33 -39.78
CA SER A 282 35.12 29.01 -40.67
C SER A 282 34.32 30.27 -41.00
N VAL A 283 34.02 30.46 -42.28
CA VAL A 283 33.18 31.56 -42.77
C VAL A 283 32.09 31.00 -43.67
N GLU A 284 30.83 31.14 -43.26
CA GLU A 284 29.66 30.76 -44.04
C GLU A 284 28.86 32.01 -44.47
N LEU A 285 28.69 32.21 -45.78
CA LEU A 285 27.92 33.34 -46.32
C LEU A 285 26.82 32.82 -47.23
N THR A 286 25.57 33.14 -46.91
CA THR A 286 24.40 32.73 -47.68
C THR A 286 23.58 33.98 -48.05
N ASP A 287 23.34 34.20 -49.34
CA ASP A 287 22.61 35.36 -49.87
C ASP A 287 23.17 36.75 -49.44
N CYS A 288 24.46 36.83 -49.11
CA CYS A 288 25.11 38.08 -48.70
C CYS A 288 25.60 38.93 -49.88
N THR A 289 25.66 40.25 -49.69
CA THR A 289 26.20 41.21 -50.68
C THR A 289 27.51 41.81 -50.17
N LEU A 290 28.61 41.68 -50.93
CA LEU A 290 29.88 42.37 -50.65
C LEU A 290 30.12 43.40 -51.75
N ALA A 291 30.11 44.71 -51.42
CA ALA A 291 30.24 45.78 -52.41
C ALA A 291 31.17 46.91 -51.96
N ASN A 292 31.93 47.52 -52.87
CA ASN A 292 32.78 48.70 -52.59
C ASN A 292 33.79 48.56 -51.43
N ASN A 293 34.18 47.34 -51.06
CA ASN A 293 35.19 47.14 -50.02
C ASN A 293 36.60 47.26 -50.62
N THR A 294 37.54 47.89 -49.91
CA THR A 294 38.91 48.14 -50.42
C THR A 294 39.97 47.44 -49.56
N ALA A 295 40.98 46.86 -50.21
CA ALA A 295 42.10 46.16 -49.56
C ALA A 295 43.41 46.39 -50.33
N LEU A 296 44.55 46.41 -49.63
CA LEU A 296 45.87 46.62 -50.23
C LEU A 296 46.48 45.31 -50.80
N VAL A 297 46.12 44.16 -50.22
CA VAL A 297 46.53 42.81 -50.63
C VAL A 297 45.29 41.99 -50.97
N ALA A 298 45.25 41.39 -52.17
CA ALA A 298 44.10 40.63 -52.66
C ALA A 298 43.99 39.26 -51.97
N SER A 299 42.84 38.96 -51.34
CA SER A 299 42.48 37.60 -50.93
C SER A 299 41.58 36.94 -51.99
N GLU A 300 42.00 35.76 -52.48
CA GLU A 300 41.19 34.88 -53.33
C GLU A 300 39.97 34.38 -52.55
N LEU A 301 38.75 34.74 -52.97
CA LEU A 301 37.53 34.08 -52.52
C LEU A 301 37.29 32.83 -53.39
N ARG A 302 37.65 31.63 -52.91
CA ARG A 302 37.24 30.35 -53.53
C ARG A 302 36.03 29.77 -52.78
N ALA A 303 34.82 29.95 -53.32
CA ALA A 303 33.64 29.20 -52.92
C ALA A 303 33.10 28.43 -54.12
N PHE A 304 33.16 27.09 -54.06
CA PHE A 304 32.48 26.18 -54.97
C PHE A 304 31.38 25.49 -54.17
N VAL A 305 30.11 25.68 -54.52
CA VAL A 305 28.99 24.93 -53.94
C VAL A 305 28.50 23.92 -54.97
N GLN A 306 28.54 22.63 -54.64
CA GLN A 306 27.39 21.74 -54.85
C GLN A 306 27.53 20.39 -54.13
N THR A 307 26.98 20.34 -52.91
CA THR A 307 25.96 19.34 -52.55
C THR A 307 24.93 20.08 -51.71
N VAL A 308 23.79 20.42 -52.30
CA VAL A 308 22.65 20.96 -51.54
C VAL A 308 22.08 19.80 -50.74
N ARG A 309 22.44 19.72 -49.46
CA ARG A 309 21.66 18.95 -48.49
C ARG A 309 20.50 19.85 -48.11
N LEU A 310 19.28 19.48 -48.50
CA LEU A 310 18.07 20.11 -47.95
C LEU A 310 18.13 19.90 -46.44
N LEU A 311 18.37 20.98 -45.72
CA LEU A 311 18.26 20.97 -44.27
C LEU A 311 16.78 20.79 -43.92
N PRO A 312 16.46 20.09 -42.81
CA PRO A 312 15.10 20.06 -42.29
C PRO A 312 14.53 21.47 -42.13
N CYS A 313 13.21 21.61 -42.15
CA CYS A 313 12.59 22.89 -41.84
C CYS A 313 12.92 23.33 -40.41
N ARG A 314 12.56 24.56 -40.05
CA ARG A 314 12.68 24.99 -38.64
C ARG A 314 11.79 24.11 -37.76
N PRO A 315 12.21 23.80 -36.52
CA PRO A 315 11.34 23.13 -35.56
C PRO A 315 9.96 23.81 -35.45
N GLY A 316 8.89 23.05 -35.33
CA GLY A 316 7.50 23.52 -35.43
C GLY A 316 6.93 23.62 -36.86
N PHE A 317 7.73 23.27 -37.87
CA PHE A 317 7.33 23.15 -39.27
C PHE A 317 7.55 21.70 -39.77
N SER A 318 6.91 21.33 -40.87
CA SER A 318 7.14 20.06 -41.59
C SER A 318 7.51 20.34 -43.03
N ASP A 319 8.39 19.51 -43.59
CA ASP A 319 8.69 19.51 -45.01
C ASP A 319 7.59 18.76 -45.79
N LYS A 320 6.87 19.49 -46.65
CA LYS A 320 5.98 18.91 -47.66
C LYS A 320 6.52 19.19 -49.05
N GLN A 321 7.22 18.20 -49.63
CA GLN A 321 7.75 18.27 -51.00
C GLN A 321 8.66 19.48 -51.25
N GLY A 322 9.50 19.85 -50.28
CA GLY A 322 10.42 20.98 -50.35
C GLY A 322 9.84 22.32 -49.90
N ILE A 323 8.62 22.33 -49.33
CA ILE A 323 7.97 23.53 -48.78
C ILE A 323 7.76 23.34 -47.28
N CYS A 324 8.32 24.25 -46.48
CA CYS A 324 8.16 24.25 -45.03
C CYS A 324 6.79 24.83 -44.63
N GLU A 325 5.85 23.94 -44.30
CA GLU A 325 4.54 24.31 -43.76
C GLU A 325 4.53 24.26 -42.24
N ARG A 326 3.78 25.15 -41.60
CA ARG A 326 3.67 25.16 -40.13
C ARG A 326 2.75 24.04 -39.64
N CYS A 327 3.12 23.42 -38.53
CA CYS A 327 2.33 22.33 -37.97
C CYS A 327 0.93 22.80 -37.53
N PRO A 328 -0.14 22.03 -37.84
CA PRO A 328 -1.51 22.34 -37.42
C PRO A 328 -1.70 22.18 -35.91
N ARG A 329 -2.81 22.69 -35.37
CA ARG A 329 -3.18 22.51 -33.94
C ARG A 329 -3.09 21.05 -33.49
N ASN A 330 -2.75 20.83 -32.22
CA ASN A 330 -2.54 19.51 -31.59
C ASN A 330 -1.41 18.66 -32.22
N THR A 331 -0.45 19.26 -32.93
CA THR A 331 0.72 18.55 -33.45
C THR A 331 2.03 19.25 -33.07
N TYR A 332 3.15 18.53 -33.14
CA TYR A 332 4.47 19.07 -32.85
C TYR A 332 5.53 18.57 -33.84
N SER A 333 6.63 19.30 -33.96
CA SER A 333 7.79 18.92 -34.79
C SER A 333 9.09 19.39 -34.14
N LEU A 334 9.90 18.44 -33.64
CA LEU A 334 11.17 18.73 -32.95
C LEU A 334 12.30 19.06 -33.93
N GLU A 335 12.43 18.28 -34.99
CA GLU A 335 13.52 18.37 -35.97
C GLU A 335 13.11 19.09 -37.26
N GLY A 336 11.85 19.53 -37.39
CA GLY A 336 11.39 20.25 -38.58
C GLY A 336 11.16 19.38 -39.81
N ILE A 337 11.08 18.06 -39.63
CA ILE A 337 10.94 17.09 -40.73
C ILE A 337 9.45 16.84 -41.00
N GLU A 338 8.71 16.40 -39.98
CA GLU A 338 7.29 16.03 -40.10
C GLU A 338 6.53 16.40 -38.82
N CYS A 339 5.23 16.70 -38.95
CA CYS A 339 4.38 17.01 -37.81
C CYS A 339 3.75 15.73 -37.25
N PHE A 340 3.93 15.51 -35.95
CA PHE A 340 3.39 14.35 -35.26
C PHE A 340 2.28 14.71 -34.29
N ASP A 341 1.36 13.76 -34.06
CA ASP A 341 0.27 13.91 -33.10
C ASP A 341 0.78 14.15 -31.68
N CYS A 342 0.10 15.01 -30.92
CA CYS A 342 0.50 15.34 -29.56
C CYS A 342 0.47 14.10 -28.64
N PRO A 343 1.54 13.84 -27.84
CA PRO A 343 1.55 12.75 -26.89
C PRO A 343 0.54 12.98 -25.74
N PRO A 344 0.00 11.91 -25.15
CA PRO A 344 -0.95 12.02 -24.05
C PRO A 344 -0.30 12.70 -22.84
N GLY A 345 -0.99 13.68 -22.25
CA GLY A 345 -0.48 14.47 -21.11
C GLY A 345 0.41 15.65 -21.48
N ALA A 346 0.45 16.01 -22.76
CA ALA A 346 1.14 17.20 -23.25
C ALA A 346 0.18 18.16 -23.95
N ARG A 347 0.53 19.45 -23.92
CA ARG A 347 -0.11 20.52 -24.69
C ARG A 347 0.78 20.91 -25.86
N CYS A 348 0.26 20.67 -27.07
CA CYS A 348 0.96 21.00 -28.32
C CYS A 348 0.33 22.18 -29.07
N ASN A 349 -0.42 23.04 -28.38
CA ASN A 349 -1.01 24.25 -28.95
C ASN A 349 -0.19 25.46 -28.54
N MET A 350 0.14 26.33 -29.51
CA MET A 350 0.65 27.68 -29.26
C MET A 350 -0.28 28.70 -29.89
N THR A 351 -0.48 29.82 -29.20
CA THR A 351 -1.22 30.96 -29.73
C THR A 351 -0.25 31.90 -30.42
N VAL A 352 -0.42 32.07 -31.73
CA VAL A 352 0.41 32.98 -32.51
C VAL A 352 -0.44 34.18 -32.88
N ARG A 353 0.03 35.38 -32.50
CA ARG A 353 -0.62 36.63 -32.88
C ARG A 353 0.14 37.26 -34.04
N ARG A 354 -0.56 37.48 -35.15
CA ARG A 354 -0.06 38.33 -36.24
C ARG A 354 -0.37 39.78 -35.85
N ALA A 355 0.55 40.72 -36.08
CA ALA A 355 0.47 42.11 -35.62
C ALA A 355 -0.83 42.86 -36.01
N THR A 356 -1.59 42.34 -37.00
CA THR A 356 -2.81 42.95 -37.53
C THR A 356 -4.14 42.33 -37.03
N GLN A 357 -4.13 41.34 -36.12
CA GLN A 357 -5.35 40.65 -35.66
C GLN A 357 -5.50 40.62 -34.13
N LEU A 358 -6.72 40.90 -33.65
CA LEU A 358 -7.11 40.88 -32.22
C LEU A 358 -7.29 39.46 -31.65
N ILE A 359 -7.46 38.45 -32.50
CA ILE A 359 -7.69 37.05 -32.13
C ILE A 359 -6.45 36.25 -32.55
N GLY A 360 -5.81 35.57 -31.58
CA GLY A 360 -4.65 34.71 -31.86
C GLY A 360 -5.10 33.40 -32.52
N GLU A 361 -4.34 32.94 -33.51
CA GLU A 361 -4.56 31.66 -34.18
C GLU A 361 -3.81 30.55 -33.43
N GLU A 362 -4.47 29.42 -33.18
CA GLU A 362 -3.86 28.26 -32.52
C GLU A 362 -3.16 27.35 -33.54
N LEU A 363 -1.86 27.17 -33.37
CA LEU A 363 -0.99 26.37 -34.24
C LEU A 363 -0.20 25.34 -33.42
N GLY A 364 0.41 24.37 -34.11
CA GLY A 364 1.23 23.33 -33.50
C GLY A 364 2.50 23.89 -32.84
N THR A 365 3.03 23.18 -31.84
CA THR A 365 4.22 23.61 -31.08
C THR A 365 5.53 23.04 -31.63
N VAL A 366 6.65 23.64 -31.22
CA VAL A 366 7.99 23.09 -31.48
C VAL A 366 8.22 21.84 -30.63
N SER A 367 8.14 22.01 -29.31
CA SER A 367 8.18 20.93 -28.32
C SER A 367 6.80 20.81 -27.67
N PRO A 368 6.33 19.59 -27.37
CA PRO A 368 5.21 19.39 -26.45
C PRO A 368 5.55 19.98 -25.08
N ARG A 369 4.57 20.59 -24.41
CA ARG A 369 4.67 21.14 -23.05
C ARG A 369 3.84 20.29 -22.07
N THR A 370 4.21 20.19 -20.79
CA THR A 370 3.43 19.39 -19.83
C THR A 370 2.01 19.94 -19.64
N GLU A 371 1.02 19.05 -19.57
CA GLU A 371 -0.29 19.37 -19.05
C GLU A 371 -0.30 19.28 -17.51
N GLU A 372 -1.24 19.96 -16.85
CA GLU A 372 -1.37 19.91 -15.38
C GLU A 372 -1.47 18.46 -14.87
N GLY A 373 -0.61 18.10 -13.93
CA GLY A 373 -0.54 16.74 -13.39
C GLY A 373 0.30 15.74 -14.20
N TYR A 374 1.09 16.21 -15.16
CA TYR A 374 2.09 15.39 -15.86
C TYR A 374 3.52 15.88 -15.59
N TYR A 375 4.43 14.92 -15.44
CA TYR A 375 5.85 15.11 -15.16
C TYR A 375 6.67 14.72 -16.39
N LEU A 376 7.48 15.64 -16.92
CA LEU A 376 8.35 15.37 -18.05
C LEU A 376 9.74 14.95 -17.55
N PHE A 377 10.18 13.75 -17.94
CA PHE A 377 11.50 13.23 -17.55
C PHE A 377 12.01 12.22 -18.57
N SER A 378 13.24 11.75 -18.41
CA SER A 378 13.82 10.72 -19.26
C SER A 378 12.92 9.49 -19.41
N ALA A 379 12.72 9.06 -20.65
CA ALA A 379 11.97 7.85 -20.96
C ALA A 379 12.61 6.60 -20.33
N PRO A 380 11.84 5.56 -19.98
CA PRO A 380 12.39 4.35 -19.39
C PRO A 380 13.45 3.72 -20.28
N ALA A 381 14.64 3.45 -19.74
CA ALA A 381 15.77 2.90 -20.48
C ALA A 381 15.43 1.56 -21.17
N SER A 382 14.65 0.71 -20.52
CA SER A 382 14.18 -0.56 -21.08
C SER A 382 13.30 -0.34 -22.32
N LYS A 383 12.29 0.54 -22.22
CA LYS A 383 11.42 0.91 -23.34
C LYS A 383 12.21 1.59 -24.45
N ARG A 384 13.17 2.47 -24.13
CA ARG A 384 14.01 3.16 -25.11
C ARG A 384 14.89 2.16 -25.89
N THR A 385 15.47 1.18 -25.19
CA THR A 385 16.30 0.15 -25.84
C THR A 385 15.48 -0.83 -26.68
N THR A 386 14.34 -1.33 -26.18
CA THR A 386 13.51 -2.30 -26.91
C THR A 386 12.69 -1.67 -28.03
N SER A 387 12.16 -0.47 -27.82
CA SER A 387 11.17 0.14 -28.71
C SER A 387 11.76 1.18 -29.65
N CYS A 388 12.96 1.71 -29.38
CA CYS A 388 13.60 2.75 -30.21
C CYS A 388 14.96 2.30 -30.77
N LEU A 389 15.88 1.81 -29.93
CA LEU A 389 17.29 1.64 -30.33
C LEU A 389 17.65 0.28 -30.95
N LYS A 390 16.88 -0.79 -30.69
CA LYS A 390 17.17 -2.15 -31.19
C LYS A 390 16.09 -2.66 -32.16
N PRO A 391 16.23 -2.43 -33.48
CA PRO A 391 15.26 -2.89 -34.49
C PRO A 391 14.95 -4.39 -34.47
N THR A 392 15.89 -5.23 -34.03
CA THR A 392 15.70 -6.69 -33.90
C THR A 392 14.56 -7.07 -32.95
N GLN A 393 14.31 -6.25 -31.92
CA GLN A 393 13.32 -6.49 -30.88
C GLN A 393 11.93 -5.92 -31.19
N TRP A 394 11.78 -5.15 -32.28
CA TRP A 394 10.49 -4.61 -32.69
C TRP A 394 9.52 -5.72 -33.09
N LYS A 395 8.21 -5.45 -33.02
CA LYS A 395 7.15 -6.41 -33.43
C LYS A 395 7.39 -6.84 -34.87
N LYS A 396 7.05 -8.09 -35.20
CA LYS A 396 7.32 -8.65 -36.55
C LYS A 396 6.58 -7.91 -37.65
N ASP A 397 5.39 -7.40 -37.35
CA ASP A 397 4.51 -6.67 -38.27
C ASP A 397 4.72 -5.15 -38.23
N ASP A 398 5.77 -4.66 -37.55
CA ASP A 398 6.10 -3.22 -37.49
C ASP A 398 6.62 -2.73 -38.87
N PRO A 399 5.97 -1.74 -39.49
CA PRO A 399 6.29 -1.30 -40.85
C PRO A 399 7.70 -0.67 -40.98
N CYS A 400 8.25 -0.14 -39.89
CA CYS A 400 9.58 0.50 -39.88
C CYS A 400 10.72 -0.52 -39.67
N LYS A 401 10.40 -1.73 -39.19
CA LYS A 401 11.39 -2.78 -38.90
C LYS A 401 12.24 -3.22 -40.10
N PRO A 402 11.69 -3.48 -41.31
CA PRO A 402 12.51 -3.88 -42.45
C PRO A 402 13.52 -2.78 -42.84
N LEU A 403 13.09 -1.52 -42.91
CA LEU A 403 13.96 -0.36 -43.20
C LEU A 403 15.09 -0.22 -42.17
N ALA A 404 14.78 -0.40 -40.89
CA ALA A 404 15.76 -0.30 -39.81
C ALA A 404 16.78 -1.45 -39.80
N LEU A 405 16.40 -2.64 -40.29
CA LEU A 405 17.30 -3.80 -40.41
C LEU A 405 18.17 -3.73 -41.67
N GLU A 406 17.70 -3.08 -42.74
CA GLU A 406 18.48 -2.83 -43.94
C GLU A 406 19.60 -1.81 -43.71
N ASN A 407 19.40 -0.84 -42.80
CA ASN A 407 20.35 0.23 -42.54
C ASN A 407 20.63 0.45 -41.03
N PRO A 408 21.39 -0.45 -40.36
CA PRO A 408 21.56 -0.44 -38.90
C PRO A 408 22.36 0.75 -38.35
N ALA A 409 22.99 1.56 -39.21
CA ALA A 409 23.73 2.79 -38.84
C ALA A 409 22.89 4.07 -38.98
N ALA A 410 21.67 4.00 -39.53
CA ALA A 410 20.81 5.16 -39.72
C ALA A 410 20.22 5.65 -38.38
N ASN A 411 20.05 6.96 -38.24
CA ASN A 411 19.44 7.54 -37.04
C ASN A 411 17.94 7.16 -36.99
N VAL A 412 17.40 7.00 -35.78
CA VAL A 412 16.00 6.57 -35.59
C VAL A 412 15.02 7.56 -36.22
N SER A 413 15.33 8.86 -36.22
CA SER A 413 14.52 9.89 -36.88
C SER A 413 14.43 9.71 -38.40
N GLU A 414 15.52 9.31 -39.06
CA GLU A 414 15.57 9.05 -40.50
C GLU A 414 14.77 7.79 -40.88
N VAL A 415 14.85 6.75 -40.05
CA VAL A 415 14.04 5.54 -40.22
C VAL A 415 12.55 5.85 -40.06
N ILE A 416 12.19 6.63 -39.03
CA ILE A 416 10.80 7.03 -38.76
C ILE A 416 10.24 7.84 -39.92
N TYR A 417 11.01 8.80 -40.45
CA TYR A 417 10.59 9.61 -41.58
C TYR A 417 10.32 8.78 -42.84
N ASN A 418 11.17 7.80 -43.14
CA ASN A 418 10.96 6.95 -44.31
C ASN A 418 9.76 6.00 -44.17
N CYS A 419 9.34 5.68 -42.94
CA CYS A 419 8.23 4.77 -42.68
C CYS A 419 6.92 5.45 -42.27
N SER A 420 6.91 6.75 -41.97
CA SER A 420 5.72 7.50 -41.53
C SER A 420 4.59 7.48 -42.57
N ASN A 421 4.95 7.42 -43.86
CA ASN A 421 4.03 7.34 -44.99
C ASN A 421 3.44 5.94 -45.24
N LEU A 422 3.82 4.92 -44.45
CA LEU A 422 3.30 3.56 -44.61
C LEU A 422 1.96 3.39 -43.89
N ASN A 423 1.09 2.56 -44.48
CA ASN A 423 -0.18 2.19 -43.85
C ASN A 423 0.07 1.52 -42.50
N ASP A 424 -0.82 1.76 -41.53
CA ASP A 424 -0.77 1.25 -40.16
C ASP A 424 0.38 1.78 -39.27
N PHE A 425 1.14 2.80 -39.71
CA PHE A 425 2.21 3.42 -38.91
C PHE A 425 1.74 3.83 -37.51
N ASN A 426 0.64 4.59 -37.41
CA ASN A 426 0.07 5.09 -36.14
C ASN A 426 -0.37 3.97 -35.16
N VAL A 427 -0.58 2.73 -35.64
CA VAL A 427 -0.97 1.59 -34.79
C VAL A 427 0.25 1.02 -34.06
N TYR A 428 1.42 1.00 -34.70
CA TYR A 428 2.66 0.47 -34.14
C TYR A 428 3.54 1.56 -33.51
N TRP A 429 3.40 2.82 -33.96
CA TRP A 429 4.10 4.00 -33.49
C TRP A 429 3.11 5.02 -32.90
N PRO A 430 2.52 4.76 -31.71
CA PRO A 430 1.67 5.73 -31.04
C PRO A 430 2.49 6.97 -30.62
N ALA A 431 1.81 8.11 -30.47
CA ALA A 431 2.43 9.41 -30.16
C ALA A 431 3.40 9.38 -28.95
N GLU A 432 3.10 8.59 -27.91
CA GLU A 432 3.97 8.39 -26.74
C GLU A 432 5.31 7.71 -27.10
N ARG A 433 5.26 6.62 -27.89
CA ARG A 433 6.46 5.90 -28.36
C ARG A 433 7.30 6.82 -29.23
N LEU A 434 6.65 7.53 -30.14
CA LEU A 434 7.31 8.40 -31.09
C LEU A 434 8.04 9.56 -30.39
N PHE A 435 7.37 10.24 -29.46
CA PHE A 435 8.00 11.28 -28.63
C PHE A 435 9.17 10.72 -27.81
N SER A 436 9.01 9.54 -27.20
CA SER A 436 10.06 8.89 -26.41
C SER A 436 11.29 8.52 -27.22
N CYS A 437 11.11 8.10 -28.47
CA CYS A 437 12.20 7.72 -29.36
C CYS A 437 12.91 8.92 -29.98
N LEU A 438 12.20 10.01 -30.31
CA LEU A 438 12.77 11.21 -30.90
C LEU A 438 13.43 12.12 -29.85
N SER A 439 12.78 12.35 -28.71
CA SER A 439 13.27 13.28 -27.67
C SER A 439 14.11 12.60 -26.58
N GLY A 440 14.02 11.27 -26.45
CA GLY A 440 14.54 10.55 -25.29
C GLY A 440 13.73 10.74 -24.00
N ASN A 441 12.68 11.56 -23.97
CA ASN A 441 11.90 11.86 -22.77
C ASN A 441 10.45 11.34 -22.88
N SER A 442 9.77 11.17 -21.75
CA SER A 442 8.38 10.72 -21.69
C SER A 442 7.59 11.48 -20.64
N PHE A 443 6.27 11.59 -20.84
CA PHE A 443 5.34 12.16 -19.88
C PHE A 443 4.86 11.10 -18.90
N TYR A 444 5.07 11.34 -17.61
CA TYR A 444 4.62 10.48 -16.53
C TYR A 444 3.41 11.13 -15.84
N THR A 445 2.40 10.35 -15.47
CA THR A 445 1.25 10.85 -14.70
C THR A 445 1.63 11.04 -13.24
N CYS A 446 1.29 12.19 -12.67
CA CYS A 446 1.54 12.48 -11.27
C CYS A 446 0.40 11.95 -10.40
N ASP A 447 0.76 11.40 -9.24
CA ASP A 447 -0.21 10.86 -8.27
C ASP A 447 -1.21 11.95 -7.82
N ILE A 448 -0.76 13.21 -7.79
CA ILE A 448 -1.53 14.40 -7.44
C ILE A 448 -1.35 15.39 -8.58
N SER A 449 -2.45 15.91 -9.14
CA SER A 449 -2.37 16.83 -10.30
C SER A 449 -1.64 18.13 -9.96
N SER A 450 -1.82 18.65 -8.75
CA SER A 450 -1.15 19.87 -8.29
C SER A 450 0.32 19.69 -7.88
N ALA A 451 0.85 18.47 -7.93
CA ALA A 451 2.25 18.21 -7.60
C ALA A 451 3.20 18.51 -8.77
N CYS A 452 2.69 18.46 -10.00
CA CYS A 452 3.48 18.66 -11.21
C CYS A 452 3.07 19.95 -11.90
N GLU A 453 4.06 20.73 -12.28
CA GLU A 453 3.86 22.04 -12.89
C GLU A 453 3.48 21.90 -14.37
N ALA A 454 2.51 22.69 -14.81
CA ALA A 454 2.09 22.75 -16.20
C ALA A 454 3.05 23.63 -17.02
N ASP A 455 3.00 23.50 -18.34
CA ASP A 455 3.77 24.31 -19.30
C ASP A 455 5.31 24.15 -19.25
N VAL A 456 5.80 23.05 -18.67
CA VAL A 456 7.24 22.70 -18.69
C VAL A 456 7.61 22.08 -20.04
N SER A 457 8.68 22.59 -20.66
CA SER A 457 9.16 22.13 -21.97
C SER A 457 10.53 21.43 -21.86
N LEU A 458 10.96 20.76 -22.94
CA LEU A 458 12.30 20.17 -23.03
C LEU A 458 13.43 21.18 -22.78
N GLN A 459 13.26 22.42 -23.25
CA GLN A 459 14.23 23.51 -23.06
C GLN A 459 14.34 23.92 -21.59
N THR A 460 13.21 23.89 -20.87
CA THR A 460 13.15 24.20 -19.43
C THR A 460 13.93 23.15 -18.61
N LEU A 461 13.91 21.88 -19.04
CA LEU A 461 14.67 20.80 -18.40
C LEU A 461 16.18 20.90 -18.63
N THR A 462 16.62 21.36 -19.80
CA THR A 462 18.06 21.52 -20.10
C THR A 462 18.71 22.69 -19.35
N LEU A 463 17.92 23.71 -18.99
CA LEU A 463 18.37 24.91 -18.28
C LEU A 463 18.38 24.73 -16.75
N ALA A 464 17.75 23.68 -16.21
CA ALA A 464 17.62 23.49 -14.77
C ALA A 464 18.86 22.84 -14.14
N SER A 465 19.42 23.49 -13.12
CA SER A 465 20.59 23.04 -12.34
C SER A 465 20.38 21.72 -11.57
N SER A 466 19.12 21.32 -11.34
CA SER A 466 18.76 19.99 -10.85
C SER A 466 17.54 19.44 -11.60
N VAL A 467 17.76 18.39 -12.40
CA VAL A 467 16.77 17.78 -13.30
C VAL A 467 15.51 17.30 -12.56
N ASN A 468 15.61 17.02 -11.25
CA ASN A 468 14.52 16.45 -10.46
C ASN A 468 13.49 17.48 -9.97
N ASN A 469 13.84 18.76 -9.80
CA ASN A 469 12.96 19.79 -9.21
C ASN A 469 12.28 20.70 -10.23
N ALA A 470 12.74 20.72 -11.49
CA ALA A 470 12.27 21.65 -12.50
C ALA A 470 10.82 21.44 -12.97
N SER A 471 10.24 20.27 -12.67
CA SER A 471 8.85 19.93 -13.07
C SER A 471 7.91 19.74 -11.87
N CYS A 472 8.41 19.98 -10.65
CA CYS A 472 7.65 19.78 -9.43
C CYS A 472 7.21 21.11 -8.81
N ALA A 473 5.95 21.17 -8.40
CA ALA A 473 5.42 22.30 -7.65
C ALA A 473 6.09 22.40 -6.27
N SER A 474 6.08 23.61 -5.70
CA SER A 474 6.69 23.87 -4.38
C SER A 474 6.17 22.91 -3.29
N GLY A 475 7.10 22.28 -2.56
CA GLY A 475 6.80 21.32 -1.49
C GLY A 475 6.74 19.84 -1.92
N TYR A 476 6.87 19.55 -3.22
CA TYR A 476 7.03 18.20 -3.76
C TYR A 476 8.47 17.99 -4.25
N ASP A 477 8.93 16.74 -4.23
CA ASP A 477 10.32 16.33 -4.48
C ASP A 477 10.35 14.90 -5.05
N LEU A 478 11.51 14.49 -5.56
CA LEU A 478 11.82 13.22 -6.23
C LEU A 478 11.02 12.95 -7.51
N ALA A 479 11.36 11.84 -8.17
CA ALA A 479 10.77 11.43 -9.43
C ALA A 479 9.22 11.43 -9.38
N ILE A 480 8.61 12.08 -10.37
CA ILE A 480 7.15 12.22 -10.53
C ILE A 480 6.50 13.04 -9.38
N CYS A 481 7.29 13.88 -8.68
CA CYS A 481 6.82 14.82 -7.65
C CYS A 481 5.92 14.17 -6.58
N SER A 482 6.20 12.89 -6.28
CA SER A 482 5.30 12.06 -5.47
C SER A 482 5.61 12.11 -3.98
N VAL A 483 6.77 12.68 -3.63
CA VAL A 483 7.28 12.71 -2.27
C VAL A 483 7.25 14.15 -1.77
N CYS A 484 6.77 14.37 -0.55
CA CYS A 484 6.86 15.70 0.05
C CYS A 484 8.33 16.04 0.33
N ALA A 485 8.74 17.24 -0.09
CA ALA A 485 10.04 17.82 0.15
C ALA A 485 10.34 17.91 1.66
N LYS A 486 11.62 18.05 2.01
CA LYS A 486 12.04 18.16 3.42
C LYS A 486 11.35 19.35 4.09
N GLY A 487 10.67 19.11 5.21
CA GLY A 487 9.89 20.13 5.92
C GLY A 487 8.43 20.24 5.47
N PHE A 488 7.96 19.38 4.57
CA PHE A 488 6.57 19.25 4.15
C PHE A 488 6.00 17.87 4.54
N LYS A 489 4.69 17.81 4.77
CA LYS A 489 3.95 16.61 5.17
C LYS A 489 2.72 16.41 4.31
N ARG A 490 2.44 15.15 3.99
CA ARG A 490 1.23 14.74 3.27
C ARG A 490 -0.04 14.97 4.10
N ALA A 491 -0.99 15.68 3.52
CA ALA A 491 -2.30 16.02 4.08
C ALA A 491 -3.36 14.95 3.72
N GLN A 492 -4.60 15.09 4.23
CA GLN A 492 -5.66 14.09 4.03
C GLN A 492 -6.17 14.03 2.58
N ASP A 493 -6.04 15.12 1.85
CA ASP A 493 -6.26 15.27 0.40
C ASP A 493 -5.04 14.81 -0.43
N ASN A 494 -4.06 14.15 0.21
CA ASN A 494 -2.77 13.74 -0.33
C ASN A 494 -1.79 14.86 -0.70
N SER A 495 -2.12 16.15 -0.53
CA SER A 495 -1.24 17.27 -0.87
C SER A 495 -0.08 17.46 0.12
N CYS A 496 1.01 18.11 -0.27
CA CYS A 496 2.15 18.39 0.62
C CYS A 496 2.01 19.75 1.30
N LEU A 497 1.67 19.76 2.60
CA LEU A 497 1.58 20.96 3.42
C LEU A 497 2.90 21.24 4.16
N PRO A 498 3.32 22.50 4.34
CA PRO A 498 4.47 22.84 5.17
C PRO A 498 4.26 22.30 6.59
N CYS A 499 5.28 21.64 7.16
CA CYS A 499 5.22 21.08 8.51
C CYS A 499 4.90 22.15 9.55
N GLU A 500 5.15 23.44 9.32
CA GLU A 500 4.77 24.50 10.25
C GLU A 500 3.24 24.70 10.33
N LYS A 501 2.55 24.74 9.18
CA LYS A 501 1.08 24.79 9.10
C LYS A 501 0.45 23.46 9.52
N ALA A 502 1.01 22.34 9.08
CA ALA A 502 0.57 21.02 9.51
C ALA A 502 0.79 20.81 11.02
N ASN A 503 1.86 21.36 11.61
CA ASN A 503 2.10 21.33 13.04
C ASN A 503 1.21 22.32 13.80
N GLN A 504 0.70 23.38 13.18
CA GLN A 504 -0.33 24.23 13.79
C GLN A 504 -1.69 23.52 13.82
N GLU A 505 -2.10 22.82 12.75
CA GLU A 505 -3.28 21.94 12.76
C GLU A 505 -3.10 20.76 13.72
N VAL A 506 -1.90 20.17 13.75
CA VAL A 506 -1.56 19.13 14.70
C VAL A 506 -1.55 19.70 16.11
N ARG A 507 -0.97 20.87 16.42
CA ARG A 507 -1.01 21.50 17.77
C ARG A 507 -2.42 21.92 18.19
N ALA A 508 -3.24 22.41 17.27
CA ALA A 508 -4.67 22.64 17.50
C ALA A 508 -5.43 21.32 17.75
N SER A 509 -4.95 20.20 17.20
CA SER A 509 -5.44 18.84 17.46
C SER A 509 -4.60 18.02 18.48
N VAL A 510 -3.53 18.58 19.07
CA VAL A 510 -2.83 18.06 20.26
C VAL A 510 -3.74 18.39 21.45
N ARG A 511 -4.92 17.78 21.42
CA ARG A 511 -5.67 17.43 22.60
C ARG A 511 -5.01 16.20 23.21
N TRP A 512 -5.38 15.88 24.45
CA TRP A 512 -4.94 14.69 25.20
C TRP A 512 -4.79 13.40 24.36
N GLN A 513 -5.50 13.26 23.24
CA GLN A 513 -5.44 12.17 22.26
C GLN A 513 -4.02 11.77 21.80
N ASN A 514 -3.06 12.68 21.58
CA ASN A 514 -1.73 12.25 21.07
C ASN A 514 -0.85 11.55 22.12
N PHE A 515 -1.08 11.80 23.42
CA PHE A 515 -0.48 11.02 24.52
C PHE A 515 -1.37 9.85 24.95
N VAL A 516 -2.68 10.04 24.87
CA VAL A 516 -3.68 9.03 25.20
C VAL A 516 -3.67 7.91 24.18
N ILE A 517 -3.45 8.13 22.88
CA ILE A 517 -3.52 7.07 21.86
C ILE A 517 -2.39 6.06 22.04
N PRO A 518 -1.09 6.40 22.15
CA PRO A 518 -0.04 5.42 22.42
C PRO A 518 -0.23 4.71 23.76
N VAL A 519 -0.63 5.44 24.80
CA VAL A 519 -0.94 4.87 26.12
C VAL A 519 -2.16 3.95 26.06
N MET A 520 -3.19 4.30 25.30
CA MET A 520 -4.40 3.50 25.10
C MET A 520 -4.15 2.32 24.19
N MET A 521 -3.26 2.42 23.19
CA MET A 521 -2.80 1.29 22.39
C MET A 521 -1.97 0.33 23.25
N ALA A 522 -1.07 0.84 24.10
CA ALA A 522 -0.34 0.02 25.07
C ALA A 522 -1.28 -0.62 26.10
N ILE A 523 -2.25 0.13 26.63
CA ILE A 523 -3.29 -0.40 27.53
C ILE A 523 -4.16 -1.42 26.80
N ALA A 524 -4.55 -1.18 25.54
CA ALA A 524 -5.35 -2.08 24.72
C ALA A 524 -4.57 -3.35 24.37
N PHE A 525 -3.26 -3.24 24.12
CA PHE A 525 -2.37 -4.38 23.88
C PHE A 525 -2.23 -5.22 25.16
N VAL A 526 -1.99 -4.59 26.32
CA VAL A 526 -1.92 -5.26 27.62
C VAL A 526 -3.29 -5.87 28.00
N ALA A 527 -4.39 -5.14 27.75
CA ALA A 527 -5.75 -5.61 27.95
C ALA A 527 -6.10 -6.74 26.98
N GLY A 528 -5.56 -6.73 25.76
CA GLY A 528 -5.68 -7.77 24.75
C GLY A 528 -4.96 -9.04 25.18
N ILE A 529 -3.71 -8.95 25.62
CA ILE A 529 -2.94 -10.06 26.20
C ILE A 529 -3.69 -10.64 27.42
N TYR A 530 -4.22 -9.76 28.27
CA TYR A 530 -5.01 -10.16 29.43
C TYR A 530 -6.36 -10.79 29.03
N GLY A 531 -7.01 -10.24 28.01
CA GLY A 531 -8.26 -10.72 27.43
C GLY A 531 -8.10 -12.12 26.85
N VAL A 532 -7.01 -12.36 26.11
CA VAL A 532 -6.60 -13.70 25.63
C VAL A 532 -6.41 -14.64 26.81
N ARG A 533 -5.71 -14.22 27.87
CA ARG A 533 -5.54 -15.03 29.09
C ARG A 533 -6.88 -15.37 29.76
N VAL A 534 -7.85 -14.45 29.75
CA VAL A 534 -9.20 -14.67 30.30
C VAL A 534 -10.01 -15.61 29.40
N TYR A 535 -10.01 -15.39 28.09
CA TYR A 535 -10.67 -16.23 27.08
C TYR A 535 -10.21 -17.69 27.16
N LEU A 536 -8.89 -17.89 27.33
CA LEU A 536 -8.29 -19.21 27.44
C LEU A 536 -8.58 -19.90 28.79
N ARG A 537 -8.91 -19.18 29.87
CA ARG A 537 -9.03 -19.76 31.21
C ARG A 537 -10.43 -20.30 31.50
N ASP A 538 -10.55 -21.62 31.67
CA ASP A 538 -11.78 -22.26 32.16
C ASP A 538 -11.78 -22.35 33.69
N LEU A 539 -12.61 -21.55 34.36
CA LEU A 539 -12.68 -21.46 35.83
C LEU A 539 -13.32 -22.68 36.52
N THR A 540 -13.92 -23.60 35.75
CA THR A 540 -14.64 -24.78 36.25
C THR A 540 -13.73 -25.82 36.91
N GLU A 541 -12.42 -25.72 36.70
CA GLU A 541 -11.42 -26.65 37.24
C GLU A 541 -11.11 -26.46 38.74
N ILE A 542 -11.27 -25.23 39.27
CA ILE A 542 -10.80 -24.86 40.62
C ILE A 542 -11.58 -25.61 41.71
N GLY A 543 -12.92 -25.60 41.64
CA GLY A 543 -13.76 -26.25 42.64
C GLY A 543 -13.72 -27.78 42.57
N LEU A 544 -13.32 -28.33 41.42
CA LEU A 544 -13.25 -29.76 41.21
C LEU A 544 -11.93 -30.35 41.70
N LEU A 545 -10.83 -29.61 41.50
CA LEU A 545 -9.52 -29.91 42.07
C LEU A 545 -9.54 -29.88 43.60
N SER A 546 -10.17 -28.86 44.20
CA SER A 546 -10.25 -28.75 45.66
C SER A 546 -11.04 -29.90 46.29
N LYS A 547 -12.14 -30.32 45.65
CA LYS A 547 -12.96 -31.46 46.09
C LYS A 547 -12.19 -32.79 45.98
N ALA A 548 -11.54 -33.04 44.84
CA ALA A 548 -10.74 -34.25 44.63
C ALA A 548 -9.53 -34.33 45.60
N GLU A 549 -8.92 -33.19 45.92
CA GLU A 549 -7.81 -33.16 46.87
C GLU A 549 -8.26 -33.34 48.33
N ALA A 550 -9.40 -32.76 48.72
CA ALA A 550 -9.98 -32.95 50.05
C ALA A 550 -10.33 -34.43 50.30
N ASP A 551 -10.98 -35.08 49.32
CA ASP A 551 -11.34 -36.50 49.37
C ASP A 551 -10.12 -37.43 49.35
N ARG A 552 -9.02 -37.02 48.70
CA ARG A 552 -7.75 -37.77 48.72
C ARG A 552 -7.07 -37.71 50.09
N ARG A 553 -7.09 -36.54 50.73
CA ARG A 553 -6.45 -36.31 52.05
C ARG A 553 -7.29 -36.81 53.23
N LEU A 554 -8.43 -37.47 52.98
CA LEU A 554 -9.35 -37.98 54.00
C LEU A 554 -9.80 -36.91 55.02
N LYS A 555 -9.93 -35.65 54.58
CA LYS A 555 -10.45 -34.54 55.40
C LYS A 555 -11.91 -34.28 55.00
N PRO A 556 -12.84 -34.04 55.94
CA PRO A 556 -14.19 -33.63 55.57
C PRO A 556 -14.11 -32.31 54.78
N PRO A 557 -14.88 -32.15 53.69
CA PRO A 557 -14.89 -30.93 52.90
C PRO A 557 -15.42 -29.81 53.79
N ASN A 558 -14.53 -28.95 54.27
CA ASN A 558 -14.88 -27.90 55.23
C ASN A 558 -15.44 -26.71 54.43
N PRO A 559 -16.77 -26.43 54.46
CA PRO A 559 -17.39 -25.46 53.55
C PRO A 559 -16.97 -24.01 53.83
N LYS A 560 -16.28 -23.73 54.95
CA LYS A 560 -15.98 -22.36 55.41
C LYS A 560 -14.50 -22.06 55.70
N LYS A 561 -13.55 -22.98 55.42
CA LYS A 561 -12.09 -22.73 55.61
C LYS A 561 -11.28 -22.70 54.30
N GLY A 562 -11.96 -22.53 53.16
CA GLY A 562 -11.34 -22.45 51.83
C GLY A 562 -10.62 -21.14 51.52
N GLU A 563 -10.78 -20.09 52.34
CA GLU A 563 -10.20 -18.78 52.05
C GLU A 563 -8.74 -18.66 52.50
N ASN A 564 -8.35 -19.19 53.67
CA ASN A 564 -7.03 -18.88 54.24
C ASN A 564 -5.90 -19.86 53.85
N LEU A 565 -6.22 -21.12 53.48
CA LEU A 565 -5.20 -22.06 52.98
C LEU A 565 -4.91 -21.86 51.50
N ALA A 566 -5.92 -21.49 50.70
CA ALA A 566 -5.74 -21.02 49.33
C ALA A 566 -4.98 -19.69 49.29
N LEU A 567 -5.14 -18.81 50.30
CA LEU A 567 -4.33 -17.60 50.45
C LEU A 567 -2.85 -17.91 50.74
N ARG A 568 -2.55 -18.85 51.64
CA ARG A 568 -1.15 -19.23 51.98
C ARG A 568 -0.46 -20.02 50.86
N ALA A 569 -1.17 -20.94 50.19
CA ALA A 569 -0.65 -21.65 49.02
C ALA A 569 -0.53 -20.73 47.78
N SER A 570 -1.47 -19.79 47.59
CA SER A 570 -1.34 -18.75 46.56
C SER A 570 -0.28 -17.71 46.91
N MET A 571 0.06 -17.46 48.18
CA MET A 571 1.15 -16.57 48.58
C MET A 571 2.54 -17.17 48.32
N SER A 572 2.74 -18.47 48.58
CA SER A 572 3.99 -19.17 48.25
C SER A 572 4.20 -19.28 46.72
N TYR A 573 3.11 -19.46 45.96
CA TYR A 573 3.12 -19.44 44.49
C TYR A 573 3.15 -18.02 43.88
N ARG A 574 2.64 -16.99 44.60
CA ARG A 574 2.69 -15.57 44.21
C ARG A 574 4.10 -14.98 44.34
N ARG A 575 4.89 -15.39 45.34
CA ARG A 575 6.26 -14.86 45.54
C ARG A 575 7.23 -15.16 44.40
N HIS A 576 7.01 -16.24 43.64
CA HIS A 576 7.87 -16.59 42.49
C HIS A 576 7.30 -16.14 41.14
N SER A 577 6.09 -15.56 41.07
CA SER A 577 5.44 -15.32 39.78
C SER A 577 4.95 -13.91 39.45
N MET A 578 4.96 -12.92 40.35
CA MET A 578 4.79 -11.50 39.94
C MET A 578 5.24 -10.51 41.02
N ALA A 579 6.20 -9.63 40.67
CA ALA A 579 6.58 -8.47 41.48
C ALA A 579 5.74 -7.19 41.19
N VAL A 580 4.71 -7.20 40.35
CA VAL A 580 4.11 -5.93 39.82
C VAL A 580 2.57 -5.84 39.78
N MET A 581 1.78 -6.66 40.51
CA MET A 581 0.30 -6.57 40.39
C MET A 581 -0.48 -6.65 41.72
N GLY A 582 -0.53 -5.53 42.47
CA GLY A 582 -1.30 -5.44 43.72
C GLY A 582 -2.68 -4.75 43.64
N ARG A 583 -2.98 -3.98 42.57
CA ARG A 583 -4.12 -3.03 42.59
C ARG A 583 -5.34 -3.47 41.75
N ALA A 584 -5.15 -4.04 40.56
CA ALA A 584 -6.24 -4.42 39.66
C ALA A 584 -7.04 -5.66 40.13
N ASP A 585 -6.38 -6.60 40.83
CA ASP A 585 -7.04 -7.80 41.37
C ASP A 585 -8.10 -7.46 42.44
N ARG A 586 -7.92 -6.38 43.22
CA ARG A 586 -8.93 -5.94 44.22
C ARG A 586 -10.23 -5.45 43.60
N VAL A 587 -10.15 -4.79 42.44
CA VAL A 587 -11.34 -4.32 41.71
C VAL A 587 -12.04 -5.49 41.05
N LYS A 588 -11.28 -6.42 40.46
CA LYS A 588 -11.82 -7.65 39.88
C LYS A 588 -12.50 -8.53 40.92
N ASP A 589 -11.93 -8.66 42.11
CA ASP A 589 -12.53 -9.43 43.21
C ASP A 589 -13.75 -8.72 43.82
N LYS A 590 -13.80 -7.37 43.82
CA LYS A 590 -15.03 -6.61 44.13
C LYS A 590 -16.12 -6.85 43.09
N ILE A 591 -15.81 -6.74 41.79
CA ILE A 591 -16.78 -6.96 40.69
C ILE A 591 -17.24 -8.42 40.65
N LYS A 592 -16.33 -9.39 40.84
CA LYS A 592 -16.69 -10.81 41.02
C LYS A 592 -17.51 -11.03 42.28
N GLY A 593 -17.21 -10.35 43.38
CA GLY A 593 -17.99 -10.41 44.62
C GLY A 593 -19.42 -9.93 44.39
N ILE A 594 -19.61 -8.87 43.59
CA ILE A 594 -20.91 -8.33 43.21
C ILE A 594 -21.64 -9.29 42.25
N LEU A 595 -21.01 -9.75 41.16
CA LEU A 595 -21.60 -10.70 40.20
C LEU A 595 -21.92 -12.06 40.83
N LYS A 596 -21.08 -12.55 41.75
CA LYS A 596 -21.27 -13.82 42.46
C LYS A 596 -22.33 -13.68 43.56
N LYS A 597 -22.47 -12.51 44.21
CA LYS A 597 -23.63 -12.17 45.05
C LYS A 597 -24.92 -12.10 44.23
N TYR A 598 -24.87 -11.66 42.97
CA TYR A 598 -26.03 -11.61 42.08
C TYR A 598 -26.42 -13.00 41.52
N GLN A 599 -25.45 -13.84 41.14
CA GLN A 599 -25.67 -15.20 40.64
C GLN A 599 -26.10 -16.19 41.73
N ASN A 600 -25.51 -16.13 42.92
CA ASN A 600 -25.87 -17.06 44.01
C ASN A 600 -27.16 -16.68 44.75
N ARG A 601 -27.69 -15.46 44.60
CA ARG A 601 -28.98 -15.08 45.22
C ARG A 601 -30.20 -15.69 44.50
N ASN A 602 -30.04 -16.19 43.26
CA ASN A 602 -31.18 -16.57 42.41
C ASN A 602 -31.20 -18.03 41.91
N ALA A 603 -30.15 -18.83 42.13
CA ALA A 603 -30.14 -20.24 41.72
C ALA A 603 -30.99 -21.10 42.67
N LYS A 604 -32.31 -21.10 42.49
CA LYS A 604 -33.22 -22.04 43.16
C LYS A 604 -33.06 -23.40 42.46
N MET A 605 -32.67 -24.44 43.20
CA MET A 605 -32.54 -25.81 42.69
C MET A 605 -33.78 -26.60 43.09
N LEU A 606 -34.60 -27.04 42.14
CA LEU A 606 -35.76 -27.90 42.37
C LEU A 606 -35.47 -29.29 41.77
N PHE A 607 -35.42 -30.33 42.62
CA PHE A 607 -35.05 -31.70 42.24
C PHE A 607 -33.67 -31.85 41.56
N GLY A 608 -32.72 -30.96 41.89
CA GLY A 608 -31.39 -30.93 41.27
C GLY A 608 -31.34 -30.22 39.91
N ILE A 609 -32.46 -29.62 39.48
CA ILE A 609 -32.58 -28.81 38.25
C ILE A 609 -32.64 -27.33 38.67
N ASP A 610 -31.85 -26.48 38.00
CA ASP A 610 -31.89 -25.03 38.21
C ASP A 610 -33.18 -24.43 37.63
N VAL A 611 -34.00 -23.80 38.46
CA VAL A 611 -35.28 -23.16 38.09
C VAL A 611 -35.18 -21.65 37.86
N SER A 612 -33.98 -21.05 37.96
CA SER A 612 -33.77 -19.62 37.67
C SER A 612 -33.99 -19.29 36.18
N PRO A 613 -34.68 -18.19 35.79
CA PRO A 613 -34.96 -17.90 34.39
C PRO A 613 -33.66 -17.83 33.56
N PRO A 614 -33.58 -18.50 32.39
CA PRO A 614 -32.36 -18.49 31.59
C PRO A 614 -32.08 -17.06 31.12
N ALA A 615 -30.81 -16.63 31.21
CA ALA A 615 -30.41 -15.33 30.70
C ALA A 615 -30.61 -15.28 29.18
N ARG A 616 -31.22 -14.21 28.66
CA ARG A 616 -31.27 -13.99 27.22
C ARG A 616 -29.85 -13.75 26.72
N THR A 617 -29.34 -14.67 25.94
CA THR A 617 -28.07 -14.52 25.24
C THR A 617 -28.36 -14.04 23.83
N PHE A 618 -27.57 -13.08 23.33
CA PHE A 618 -27.59 -12.69 21.92
C PHE A 618 -26.50 -13.50 21.19
N PRO A 619 -26.86 -14.61 20.51
CA PRO A 619 -25.89 -15.40 19.78
C PRO A 619 -25.45 -14.61 18.54
N VAL A 620 -24.16 -14.36 18.42
CA VAL A 620 -23.59 -13.71 17.26
C VAL A 620 -22.99 -14.78 16.36
N THR A 621 -23.53 -14.94 15.15
CA THR A 621 -22.95 -15.84 14.15
C THR A 621 -21.71 -15.18 13.52
N PRO A 622 -20.56 -15.88 13.47
CA PRO A 622 -19.32 -15.31 12.95
C PRO A 622 -19.33 -15.08 11.43
N SER A 623 -20.17 -15.79 10.66
CA SER A 623 -20.23 -15.74 9.19
C SER A 623 -20.45 -14.33 8.64
N LYS A 624 -21.51 -13.66 9.08
CA LYS A 624 -21.85 -12.29 8.64
C LYS A 624 -20.75 -11.28 8.95
N PHE A 625 -20.11 -11.41 10.12
CA PHE A 625 -19.00 -10.54 10.50
C PHE A 625 -17.78 -10.74 9.60
N LYS A 626 -17.45 -11.98 9.22
CA LYS A 626 -16.37 -12.24 8.26
C LYS A 626 -16.65 -11.64 6.89
N ILE A 627 -17.89 -11.77 6.39
CA ILE A 627 -18.31 -11.19 5.10
C ILE A 627 -18.12 -9.67 5.14
N PHE A 628 -18.62 -9.01 6.19
CA PHE A 628 -18.48 -7.56 6.35
C PHE A 628 -17.04 -7.08 6.50
N ILE A 629 -16.26 -7.77 7.33
CA ILE A 629 -14.84 -7.43 7.51
C ILE A 629 -14.11 -7.62 6.18
N GLY A 630 -14.37 -8.71 5.45
CA GLY A 630 -13.81 -8.94 4.13
C GLY A 630 -14.19 -7.84 3.12
N PHE A 631 -15.44 -7.39 3.12
CA PHE A 631 -15.89 -6.27 2.29
C PHE A 631 -15.11 -4.98 2.60
N PHE A 632 -15.05 -4.57 3.87
CA PHE A 632 -14.32 -3.35 4.26
C PHE A 632 -12.80 -3.46 4.02
N GLN A 633 -12.22 -4.63 4.19
CA GLN A 633 -10.81 -4.87 3.91
C GLN A 633 -10.49 -4.69 2.41
N ILE A 634 -11.32 -5.24 1.52
CA ILE A 634 -11.15 -5.07 0.07
C ILE A 634 -11.44 -3.62 -0.33
N PHE A 635 -12.60 -3.08 0.08
CA PHE A 635 -13.03 -1.73 -0.28
C PHE A 635 -12.04 -0.66 0.16
N GLY A 636 -11.50 -0.75 1.39
CA GLY A 636 -10.48 0.20 1.86
C GLY A 636 -9.16 0.11 1.07
N ASN A 637 -8.83 -1.06 0.53
CA ASN A 637 -7.62 -1.24 -0.28
C ASN A 637 -7.74 -0.66 -1.70
N PHE A 638 -8.95 -0.40 -2.21
CA PHE A 638 -9.13 0.16 -3.55
C PHE A 638 -8.52 1.56 -3.70
N GLN A 639 -8.47 2.34 -2.62
CA GLN A 639 -7.86 3.67 -2.63
C GLN A 639 -6.38 3.66 -3.06
N SER A 640 -5.62 2.64 -2.63
CA SER A 640 -4.18 2.54 -2.93
C SER A 640 -3.85 1.59 -4.07
N SER A 641 -4.78 0.70 -4.45
CA SER A 641 -4.51 -0.39 -5.39
C SER A 641 -4.85 -0.01 -6.83
N PHE A 642 -5.69 1.01 -7.03
CA PHE A 642 -6.10 1.51 -8.34
C PHE A 642 -5.74 2.97 -8.50
N VAL A 643 -5.28 3.36 -9.69
CA VAL A 643 -4.95 4.75 -10.06
C VAL A 643 -6.22 5.55 -10.44
N VAL A 644 -7.33 5.29 -9.75
CA VAL A 644 -8.59 6.03 -9.96
C VAL A 644 -8.57 7.24 -9.02
N LYS A 645 -8.73 8.45 -9.56
CA LYS A 645 -8.87 9.68 -8.77
C LYS A 645 -10.25 9.74 -8.11
N TRP A 646 -10.37 9.11 -6.95
CA TRP A 646 -11.61 9.13 -6.15
C TRP A 646 -11.90 10.53 -5.60
N SER A 647 -13.16 10.91 -5.46
CA SER A 647 -13.53 12.18 -4.80
C SER A 647 -13.24 12.17 -3.29
N SER A 648 -13.13 13.35 -2.68
CA SER A 648 -12.82 13.52 -1.25
C SER A 648 -13.77 12.77 -0.31
N ASN A 649 -15.07 12.74 -0.65
CA ASN A 649 -16.10 12.00 0.11
C ASN A 649 -15.85 10.49 0.08
N ILE A 650 -15.47 9.94 -1.08
CA ILE A 650 -15.18 8.51 -1.25
C ILE A 650 -13.88 8.15 -0.52
N GLN A 651 -12.84 8.98 -0.65
CA GLN A 651 -11.56 8.77 0.03
C GLN A 651 -11.72 8.77 1.57
N SER A 652 -12.58 9.65 2.09
CA SER A 652 -12.91 9.67 3.53
C SER A 652 -13.58 8.37 3.99
N PHE A 653 -14.45 7.78 3.16
CA PHE A 653 -15.10 6.51 3.48
C PHE A 653 -14.13 5.31 3.31
N MET A 654 -13.29 5.31 2.28
CA MET A 654 -12.25 4.29 2.08
C MET A 654 -11.20 4.31 3.20
N SER A 655 -10.77 5.48 3.67
CA SER A 655 -9.84 5.62 4.81
C SER A 655 -10.47 5.16 6.14
N PHE A 656 -11.78 5.36 6.34
CA PHE A 656 -12.50 4.72 7.45
C PHE A 656 -12.46 3.19 7.32
N SER A 657 -12.70 2.67 6.11
CA SER A 657 -12.67 1.24 5.80
C SER A 657 -11.28 0.60 5.99
N GLN A 658 -10.20 1.32 5.70
CA GLN A 658 -8.82 0.87 5.90
C GLN A 658 -8.49 0.55 7.36
N LYS A 659 -9.22 1.11 8.34
CA LYS A 659 -9.05 0.76 9.76
C LYS A 659 -9.32 -0.74 10.03
N PHE A 660 -10.15 -1.37 9.21
CA PHE A 660 -10.42 -2.82 9.28
C PHE A 660 -9.28 -3.68 8.72
N ASN A 661 -8.30 -3.10 8.00
CA ASN A 661 -7.07 -3.77 7.60
C ASN A 661 -6.03 -3.86 8.74
N LEU A 662 -6.33 -3.31 9.92
CA LEU A 662 -5.39 -3.21 11.04
C LEU A 662 -4.05 -2.64 10.55
N ASP A 663 -4.07 -1.44 9.97
CA ASP A 663 -2.84 -0.72 9.70
C ASP A 663 -2.23 -0.30 11.04
N LEU A 664 -1.32 -1.14 11.54
CA LEU A 664 -0.81 -1.08 12.91
C LEU A 664 0.20 0.05 13.11
N VAL A 665 0.60 0.74 12.02
CA VAL A 665 1.66 1.75 12.00
C VAL A 665 1.16 3.16 11.71
N ALA A 666 -0.12 3.30 11.36
CA ALA A 666 -0.82 4.58 11.15
C ALA A 666 -1.01 5.35 12.48
N ILE A 667 0.08 5.83 13.06
CA ILE A 667 0.09 6.80 14.16
C ILE A 667 0.20 8.18 13.54
N ALA A 668 -0.89 8.94 13.60
CA ALA A 668 -0.95 10.29 13.08
C ALA A 668 0.10 11.21 13.72
N GLY A 669 0.90 11.90 12.90
CA GLY A 669 1.72 13.04 13.35
C GLY A 669 3.20 12.76 13.63
N ILE A 670 3.71 11.54 13.46
CA ILE A 670 5.15 11.25 13.59
C ILE A 670 5.94 11.70 12.36
N ASP A 671 5.30 11.85 11.20
CA ASP A 671 5.99 12.04 9.91
C ASP A 671 6.72 13.38 9.78
N CYS A 672 6.36 14.41 10.57
CA CYS A 672 7.12 15.68 10.66
C CYS A 672 8.30 15.61 11.65
N VAL A 673 8.38 14.57 12.49
CA VAL A 673 9.45 14.39 13.50
C VAL A 673 10.47 13.37 13.02
N VAL A 674 10.01 12.30 12.36
CA VAL A 674 10.84 11.21 11.84
C VAL A 674 10.41 10.89 10.42
N THR A 675 11.36 10.88 9.48
CA THR A 675 11.12 10.40 8.12
C THR A 675 10.89 8.89 8.15
N LYS A 676 9.61 8.47 8.10
CA LYS A 676 9.25 7.07 7.89
C LYS A 676 9.42 6.70 6.41
N THR A 677 9.89 5.49 6.17
CA THR A 677 9.98 4.86 4.84
C THR A 677 9.12 3.60 4.82
N PHE A 678 8.77 3.13 3.63
CA PHE A 678 8.04 1.87 3.49
C PHE A 678 8.71 0.67 4.19
N TYR A 679 10.05 0.57 4.17
CA TYR A 679 10.77 -0.51 4.87
C TYR A 679 10.59 -0.48 6.40
N PHE A 680 10.40 0.70 6.99
CA PHE A 680 10.05 0.82 8.41
C PHE A 680 8.68 0.20 8.68
N ASP A 681 7.67 0.57 7.89
CA ASP A 681 6.31 0.06 8.04
C ASP A 681 6.23 -1.45 7.79
N PHE A 682 6.95 -1.94 6.77
CA PHE A 682 7.11 -3.37 6.50
C PHE A 682 7.70 -4.11 7.70
N THR A 683 8.81 -3.60 8.25
CA THR A 683 9.52 -4.23 9.37
C THR A 683 8.63 -4.29 10.62
N VAL A 684 7.95 -3.19 10.95
CA VAL A 684 7.04 -3.13 12.10
C VAL A 684 5.88 -4.10 11.92
N THR A 685 5.30 -4.18 10.72
CA THR A 685 4.19 -5.08 10.40
C THR A 685 4.60 -6.55 10.56
N VAL A 686 5.73 -6.96 9.97
CA VAL A 686 6.26 -8.33 10.09
C VAL A 686 6.62 -8.66 11.55
N CYS A 687 7.30 -7.75 12.25
CA CYS A 687 7.66 -7.94 13.65
C CYS A 687 6.42 -8.10 14.53
N LEU A 688 5.37 -7.31 14.30
CA LEU A 688 4.14 -7.39 15.06
C LEU A 688 3.41 -8.72 14.84
N VAL A 689 3.34 -9.19 13.59
CA VAL A 689 2.80 -10.53 13.29
C VAL A 689 3.58 -11.59 14.05
N VAL A 690 4.90 -11.55 14.01
CA VAL A 690 5.77 -12.48 14.75
C VAL A 690 5.51 -12.39 16.25
N ILE A 691 5.38 -11.18 16.83
CA ILE A 691 5.07 -10.97 18.25
C ILE A 691 3.70 -11.57 18.61
N VAL A 692 2.67 -11.35 17.80
CA VAL A 692 1.32 -11.89 18.07
C VAL A 692 1.34 -13.42 18.04
N LEU A 693 1.96 -14.02 17.04
CA LEU A 693 2.04 -15.48 16.90
C LEU A 693 2.91 -16.11 17.99
N THR A 694 4.01 -15.47 18.38
CA THR A 694 4.88 -15.93 19.48
C THR A 694 4.17 -15.84 20.83
N VAL A 695 3.38 -14.79 21.10
CA VAL A 695 2.56 -14.67 22.32
C VAL A 695 1.53 -15.80 22.39
N ILE A 696 0.82 -16.10 21.29
CA ILE A 696 -0.15 -17.21 21.24
C ILE A 696 0.55 -18.55 21.47
N THR A 697 1.72 -18.74 20.86
CA THR A 697 2.55 -19.94 21.03
C THR A 697 3.06 -20.09 22.46
N ALA A 698 3.49 -19.00 23.09
CA ALA A 698 3.90 -18.98 24.49
C ALA A 698 2.74 -19.36 25.42
N TYR A 699 1.52 -18.86 25.16
CA TYR A 699 0.32 -19.28 25.89
C TYR A 699 0.03 -20.77 25.70
N PHE A 700 0.16 -21.29 24.47
CA PHE A 700 -0.02 -22.72 24.20
C PHE A 700 0.94 -23.59 25.04
N TYR A 701 2.24 -23.29 25.04
CA TYR A 701 3.24 -24.01 25.84
C TYR A 701 3.04 -23.83 27.36
N ALA A 702 2.73 -22.61 27.80
CA ALA A 702 2.43 -22.32 29.21
C ALA A 702 1.19 -23.10 29.68
N GLY A 703 0.16 -23.20 28.85
CA GLY A 703 -1.02 -24.03 29.09
C GLY A 703 -0.67 -25.50 29.23
N MET A 704 0.11 -26.06 28.30
CA MET A 704 0.57 -27.45 28.37
C MET A 704 1.34 -27.74 29.66
N ARG A 705 2.29 -26.87 30.05
CA ARG A 705 3.04 -27.01 31.30
C ARG A 705 2.12 -26.91 32.52
N SER A 706 1.22 -25.92 32.54
CA SER A 706 0.26 -25.73 33.63
C SER A 706 -0.65 -26.94 33.85
N TYR A 707 -1.24 -27.49 32.79
CA TYR A 707 -2.12 -28.66 32.88
C TYR A 707 -1.35 -29.95 33.24
N ARG A 708 -0.10 -30.09 32.81
CA ARG A 708 0.78 -31.18 33.24
C ARG A 708 1.06 -31.13 34.74
N THR A 709 1.44 -29.95 35.27
CA THR A 709 1.64 -29.76 36.72
C THR A 709 0.36 -30.00 37.50
N LYS A 710 -0.79 -29.48 37.03
CA LYS A 710 -2.11 -29.73 37.66
C LYS A 710 -2.44 -31.22 37.77
N LEU A 711 -2.10 -32.03 36.77
CA LEU A 711 -2.33 -33.48 36.81
C LEU A 711 -1.37 -34.24 37.73
N GLN A 712 -0.17 -33.71 37.95
CA GLN A 712 0.81 -34.23 38.91
C GLN A 712 0.46 -33.88 40.36
N LEU A 713 -0.29 -32.79 40.61
CA LEU A 713 -0.77 -32.44 41.96
C LEU A 713 -1.81 -33.43 42.51
N ILE A 714 -2.48 -34.17 41.63
CA ILE A 714 -3.51 -35.18 41.97
C ILE A 714 -3.15 -36.60 41.46
N PRO A 715 -2.09 -37.25 42.00
CA PRO A 715 -1.84 -38.68 41.81
C PRO A 715 -3.01 -39.53 42.30
N ARG A 716 -3.16 -40.72 41.71
CA ARG A 716 -4.03 -41.78 42.24
C ARG A 716 -3.35 -42.46 43.42
N ASN A 717 -4.12 -42.98 44.35
CA ASN A 717 -3.59 -43.84 45.41
C ASN A 717 -3.52 -45.28 44.91
N CYS A 718 -2.46 -46.00 45.27
CA CYS A 718 -2.28 -47.39 44.93
C CYS A 718 -3.35 -48.24 45.62
N LEU A 719 -4.05 -49.10 44.87
CA LEU A 719 -5.08 -49.98 45.45
C LEU A 719 -4.51 -51.03 46.42
N ARG A 720 -3.19 -51.26 46.40
CA ARG A 720 -2.51 -52.22 47.28
C ARG A 720 -2.06 -51.58 48.59
N CYS A 721 -1.37 -50.44 48.53
CA CYS A 721 -0.74 -49.80 49.71
C CYS A 721 -1.31 -48.42 50.11
N GLY A 722 -2.21 -47.83 49.31
CA GLY A 722 -2.84 -46.53 49.60
C GLY A 722 -1.96 -45.31 49.35
N LEU A 723 -0.68 -45.49 49.06
CA LEU A 723 0.26 -44.41 48.75
C LEU A 723 0.06 -43.86 47.33
N PRO A 724 0.35 -42.57 47.08
CA PRO A 724 0.21 -41.98 45.75
C PRO A 724 1.15 -42.62 44.71
N VAL A 725 0.62 -42.87 43.52
CA VAL A 725 1.35 -43.35 42.34
C VAL A 725 1.68 -42.14 41.47
N PHE A 726 2.96 -41.88 41.26
CA PHE A 726 3.43 -40.82 40.35
C PHE A 726 3.89 -41.35 38.99
N GLU A 727 4.02 -42.68 38.86
CA GLU A 727 4.38 -43.38 37.63
C GLU A 727 3.27 -43.24 36.58
N GLY A 728 3.60 -42.57 35.48
CA GLY A 728 2.74 -42.39 34.32
C GLY A 728 3.26 -43.16 33.12
N GLU A 729 2.37 -43.87 32.43
CA GLU A 729 2.65 -44.49 31.15
C GLU A 729 2.61 -43.41 30.07
N VAL A 730 3.72 -43.24 29.35
CA VAL A 730 3.81 -42.33 28.20
C VAL A 730 3.14 -43.01 27.02
N ILE A 731 1.95 -42.55 26.66
CA ILE A 731 1.31 -42.99 25.41
C ILE A 731 1.99 -42.21 24.29
N ARG A 732 2.77 -42.88 23.44
CA ARG A 732 3.14 -42.33 22.14
C ARG A 732 1.86 -42.16 21.33
N ASN A 733 1.48 -40.91 21.07
CA ASN A 733 0.39 -40.57 20.17
C ASN A 733 0.98 -39.88 18.95
N ASP A 734 0.61 -40.34 17.76
CA ASP A 734 1.05 -39.86 16.45
C ASP A 734 0.29 -38.59 15.99
N ASP A 735 0.06 -37.60 16.86
CA ASP A 735 -0.60 -36.36 16.45
C ASP A 735 0.46 -35.30 16.07
N GLU A 736 0.93 -35.36 14.82
CA GLU A 736 1.85 -34.42 14.13
C GLU A 736 1.27 -32.98 13.95
N SER A 737 0.18 -32.62 14.64
CA SER A 737 -0.77 -31.58 14.20
C SER A 737 -0.39 -30.11 14.42
N PHE A 738 0.82 -29.80 14.89
CA PHE A 738 1.24 -28.41 15.16
C PHE A 738 2.59 -28.04 14.53
N ASN A 739 3.29 -29.01 13.94
CA ASN A 739 4.53 -28.73 13.25
C ASN A 739 4.29 -28.88 11.74
N PRO A 740 4.16 -27.77 11.00
CA PRO A 740 3.79 -27.81 9.57
C PRO A 740 4.79 -28.63 8.74
N LEU A 741 6.06 -28.72 9.14
CA LEU A 741 7.08 -29.53 8.48
C LEU A 741 6.84 -31.04 8.65
N LEU A 742 6.45 -31.48 9.85
CA LEU A 742 6.08 -32.89 10.09
C LEU A 742 4.77 -33.25 9.39
N LEU A 743 3.83 -32.31 9.30
CA LEU A 743 2.60 -32.46 8.52
C LEU A 743 2.88 -32.59 7.02
N LEU A 744 3.82 -31.80 6.48
CA LEU A 744 4.28 -31.88 5.08
C LEU A 744 4.98 -33.23 4.80
N GLN A 745 5.81 -33.71 5.73
CA GLN A 745 6.45 -35.02 5.63
C GLN A 745 5.46 -36.18 5.77
N SER A 746 4.38 -35.99 6.53
CA SER A 746 3.24 -36.91 6.61
C SER A 746 2.47 -36.93 5.29
N TRP A 747 2.13 -35.75 4.75
CA TRP A 747 1.44 -35.56 3.48
C TRP A 747 2.21 -36.17 2.30
N TRP A 748 3.52 -35.94 2.22
CA TRP A 748 4.39 -36.59 1.22
C TRP A 748 4.37 -38.12 1.34
N ARG A 749 4.38 -38.66 2.57
CA ARG A 749 4.28 -40.10 2.81
C ARG A 749 2.91 -40.66 2.40
N THR A 750 1.80 -40.01 2.75
CA THR A 750 0.46 -40.47 2.35
C THR A 750 0.20 -40.33 0.85
N HIS A 751 0.68 -39.26 0.21
CA HIS A 751 0.55 -39.06 -1.23
C HIS A 751 1.35 -40.10 -2.04
N ASN A 752 2.60 -40.38 -1.65
CA ASN A 752 3.39 -41.45 -2.27
C ASN A 752 2.82 -42.85 -2.00
N PHE A 753 2.11 -43.04 -0.88
CA PHE A 753 1.40 -44.29 -0.59
C PHE A 753 0.22 -44.54 -1.54
N TYR A 754 -0.48 -43.49 -1.97
CA TYR A 754 -1.57 -43.60 -2.95
C TYR A 754 -1.05 -43.87 -4.38
N LYS A 755 0.15 -43.37 -4.72
CA LYS A 755 0.75 -43.56 -6.05
C LYS A 755 1.39 -44.95 -6.26
N HIS A 756 1.74 -45.66 -5.18
CA HIS A 756 2.34 -47.00 -5.21
C HIS A 756 1.49 -48.09 -4.52
N GLY A 757 0.18 -47.83 -4.34
CA GLY A 757 -0.73 -48.72 -3.61
C GLY A 757 -1.34 -49.89 -4.40
N THR A 758 -0.91 -50.12 -5.64
CA THR A 758 -1.14 -51.38 -6.36
C THR A 758 0.18 -52.16 -6.35
N SER A 759 0.15 -53.40 -5.85
CA SER A 759 1.30 -54.34 -5.78
C SER A 759 2.14 -54.30 -4.49
N ALA A 760 1.55 -54.64 -3.34
CA ALA A 760 2.32 -55.21 -2.24
C ALA A 760 1.45 -56.18 -1.43
N SER A 761 1.38 -57.42 -1.94
CA SER A 761 1.07 -58.60 -1.14
C SER A 761 2.10 -58.69 0.00
N ALA A 762 1.65 -58.64 1.25
CA ALA A 762 2.48 -58.94 2.41
C ALA A 762 1.80 -60.07 3.19
N GLU A 763 2.37 -61.27 3.03
CA GLU A 763 2.12 -62.44 3.87
C GLU A 763 2.35 -62.11 5.34
N GLU A 764 1.34 -62.29 6.18
CA GLU A 764 1.47 -62.21 7.64
C GLU A 764 1.34 -63.63 8.21
N LYS A 765 2.49 -64.19 8.61
CA LYS A 765 2.62 -65.52 9.24
C LYS A 765 1.77 -65.62 10.51
N THR A 766 0.81 -66.53 10.52
CA THR A 766 0.09 -66.98 11.71
C THR A 766 0.94 -68.00 12.48
N LYS A 767 1.27 -67.70 13.74
CA LYS A 767 1.71 -68.71 14.71
C LYS A 767 0.52 -69.07 15.60
N GLY A 768 0.12 -70.33 15.54
CA GLY A 768 -0.95 -70.90 16.36
C GLY A 768 -0.49 -71.16 17.80
N GLY A 769 -1.42 -70.94 18.73
CA GLY A 769 -1.34 -71.37 20.11
C GLY A 769 -2.76 -71.72 20.58
N SER A 770 -2.93 -72.95 21.07
CA SER A 770 -4.18 -73.52 21.59
C SER A 770 -4.57 -72.85 22.92
N GLU A 771 -5.77 -72.27 22.99
CA GLU A 771 -6.35 -71.73 24.25
C GLU A 771 -7.77 -72.29 24.51
N ASN A 772 -7.97 -72.71 25.76
CA ASN A 772 -9.16 -73.35 26.33
C ASN A 772 -10.44 -72.50 26.28
N ASP A 773 -11.59 -73.17 26.08
CA ASP A 773 -12.93 -72.61 25.81
C ASP A 773 -13.51 -71.62 26.83
N SER A 774 -13.00 -71.52 28.06
CA SER A 774 -13.46 -70.53 29.04
C SER A 774 -12.81 -69.15 28.88
N THR A 775 -11.73 -69.03 28.08
CA THR A 775 -11.05 -67.75 27.77
C THR A 775 -11.61 -67.06 26.53
N VAL A 776 -12.40 -67.77 25.71
CA VAL A 776 -12.96 -67.29 24.44
C VAL A 776 -14.00 -66.17 24.64
N ALA A 777 -14.79 -66.21 25.72
CA ALA A 777 -15.75 -65.13 26.01
C ALA A 777 -15.08 -63.82 26.46
N LEU A 778 -13.94 -63.90 27.15
CA LEU A 778 -13.19 -62.72 27.60
C LEU A 778 -12.26 -62.18 26.50
N SER A 779 -11.72 -63.06 25.64
CA SER A 779 -10.93 -62.69 24.46
C SER A 779 -11.79 -62.01 23.40
N THR A 780 -13.00 -62.51 23.10
CA THR A 780 -13.96 -61.88 22.18
C THR A 780 -14.46 -60.51 22.68
N VAL A 781 -14.61 -60.30 23.99
CA VAL A 781 -14.93 -58.98 24.57
C VAL A 781 -13.73 -58.03 24.54
N LYS A 782 -12.50 -58.52 24.77
CA LYS A 782 -11.27 -57.74 24.62
C LYS A 782 -11.00 -57.39 23.15
N GLU A 783 -11.22 -58.32 22.24
CA GLU A 783 -11.08 -58.15 20.80
C GLU A 783 -12.14 -57.22 20.24
N SER A 784 -13.40 -57.33 20.65
CA SER A 784 -14.46 -56.40 20.24
C SER A 784 -14.24 -54.98 20.80
N ARG A 785 -13.70 -54.84 22.02
CA ARG A 785 -13.29 -53.53 22.57
C ARG A 785 -12.04 -52.97 21.86
N SER A 786 -11.08 -53.84 21.52
CA SER A 786 -9.90 -53.52 20.71
C SER A 786 -10.29 -53.06 19.30
N LEU A 787 -11.19 -53.79 18.63
CA LEU A 787 -11.78 -53.44 17.34
C LEU A 787 -12.57 -52.13 17.40
N LYS A 788 -13.41 -51.91 18.42
CA LYS A 788 -14.11 -50.63 18.63
C LYS A 788 -13.15 -49.45 18.87
N ARG A 789 -12.02 -49.67 19.53
CA ARG A 789 -10.92 -48.67 19.67
C ARG A 789 -10.20 -48.41 18.34
N LYS A 790 -9.91 -49.46 17.57
CA LYS A 790 -9.30 -49.39 16.22
C LYS A 790 -10.23 -48.70 15.20
N PHE A 791 -11.54 -48.89 15.32
CA PHE A 791 -12.57 -48.20 14.54
C PHE A 791 -12.77 -46.72 14.92
N GLY A 792 -12.21 -46.29 16.07
CA GLY A 792 -12.39 -44.95 16.60
C GLY A 792 -13.78 -44.70 17.21
N MET A 793 -14.57 -45.75 17.50
CA MET A 793 -15.89 -45.65 18.15
C MET A 793 -15.81 -45.41 19.67
N SER A 794 -14.62 -45.51 20.28
CA SER A 794 -14.39 -45.11 21.66
C SER A 794 -13.86 -43.67 21.73
N GLN A 795 -14.67 -42.75 22.25
CA GLN A 795 -14.43 -41.30 22.28
C GLN A 795 -13.24 -40.82 23.14
N VAL A 796 -12.51 -41.71 23.82
CA VAL A 796 -11.47 -41.33 24.77
C VAL A 796 -10.09 -41.70 24.22
N ARG A 797 -9.57 -40.90 23.29
CA ARG A 797 -8.13 -40.84 23.02
C ARG A 797 -7.54 -39.76 23.92
N THR A 798 -6.81 -40.18 24.94
CA THR A 798 -6.21 -39.25 25.91
C THR A 798 -5.00 -38.53 25.30
N PRO A 799 -4.86 -37.21 25.49
CA PRO A 799 -3.72 -36.43 24.99
C PRO A 799 -2.39 -36.81 25.67
N TYR A 800 -1.27 -36.19 25.23
CA TYR A 800 0.16 -36.25 25.68
C TYR A 800 0.42 -36.34 27.21
N LEU A 801 -0.62 -36.19 28.01
CA LEU A 801 -0.63 -36.27 29.46
C LEU A 801 -0.80 -37.74 29.87
N GLY A 802 0.32 -38.38 30.24
CA GLY A 802 0.42 -39.80 30.58
C GLY A 802 -0.70 -40.34 31.49
N LEU A 803 -1.02 -41.62 31.30
CA LEU A 803 -1.98 -42.34 32.14
C LEU A 803 -1.27 -42.86 33.38
N PHE A 804 -1.82 -42.61 34.56
CA PHE A 804 -1.19 -43.10 35.79
C PHE A 804 -1.72 -44.49 36.09
N ARG A 805 -0.82 -45.38 36.49
CA ARG A 805 -1.18 -46.76 36.86
C ARG A 805 -2.11 -46.79 38.08
N SER A 806 -2.89 -47.85 38.22
CA SER A 806 -3.75 -48.09 39.39
C SER A 806 -2.97 -48.64 40.59
N GLN A 807 -1.77 -49.19 40.33
CA GLN A 807 -0.83 -49.72 41.30
C GLN A 807 0.58 -49.28 40.90
N HIS A 808 1.50 -49.18 41.87
CA HIS A 808 2.92 -48.99 41.57
C HIS A 808 3.45 -50.17 40.74
N ALA A 809 4.39 -49.91 39.81
CA ALA A 809 5.09 -50.99 39.11
C ALA A 809 5.83 -51.89 40.11
N ASN A 810 6.51 -51.28 41.07
CA ASN A 810 7.07 -51.94 42.25
C ASN A 810 6.49 -51.30 43.51
N CYS A 811 5.56 -51.99 44.16
CA CYS A 811 4.90 -51.48 45.37
C CYS A 811 5.90 -51.43 46.54
N PRO A 812 6.07 -50.27 47.22
CA PRO A 812 7.00 -50.13 48.34
C PRO A 812 6.59 -50.98 49.55
N VAL A 813 5.34 -51.46 49.59
CA VAL A 813 4.81 -52.32 50.64
C VAL A 813 4.58 -53.73 50.05
N LYS A 814 5.31 -54.72 50.55
CA LYS A 814 5.23 -56.12 50.07
C LYS A 814 4.19 -56.98 50.80
N ARG A 815 3.87 -56.71 52.08
CA ARG A 815 3.03 -57.56 52.95
C ARG A 815 1.63 -57.02 53.30
N HIS A 816 1.42 -55.69 53.36
CA HIS A 816 0.11 -55.10 53.66
C HIS A 816 -0.70 -54.82 52.39
N VAL A 817 -1.88 -55.43 52.30
CA VAL A 817 -2.89 -55.16 51.26
C VAL A 817 -4.10 -54.49 51.93
N LEU A 818 -4.54 -53.35 51.40
CA LEU A 818 -5.75 -52.67 51.85
C LEU A 818 -6.98 -53.61 51.71
N SER A 819 -7.74 -53.79 52.78
CA SER A 819 -8.99 -54.56 52.80
C SER A 819 -10.11 -53.81 53.55
N GLY A 820 -11.37 -54.23 53.33
CA GLY A 820 -12.56 -53.67 53.99
C GLY A 820 -12.83 -52.18 53.68
N ALA A 821 -13.33 -51.44 54.68
CA ALA A 821 -13.77 -50.05 54.52
C ALA A 821 -12.69 -49.08 54.00
N MET A 822 -11.41 -49.35 54.24
CA MET A 822 -10.28 -48.56 53.75
C MET A 822 -10.07 -48.74 52.24
N LEU A 823 -10.23 -49.96 51.72
CA LEU A 823 -10.17 -50.25 50.29
C LEU A 823 -11.31 -49.55 49.55
N ASP A 824 -12.55 -49.66 50.06
CA ASP A 824 -13.72 -48.99 49.48
C ASP A 824 -13.63 -47.46 49.52
N ARG A 825 -13.08 -46.89 50.58
CA ARG A 825 -12.80 -45.44 50.64
C ARG A 825 -11.71 -45.05 49.63
N THR A 826 -10.67 -45.86 49.46
CA THR A 826 -9.60 -45.62 48.47
C THR A 826 -10.12 -45.73 47.04
N ILE A 827 -10.99 -46.71 46.75
CA ILE A 827 -11.66 -46.86 45.46
C ILE A 827 -12.54 -45.65 45.16
N ARG A 828 -13.38 -45.21 46.12
CA ARG A 828 -14.23 -44.00 45.98
C ARG A 828 -13.39 -42.74 45.74
N SER A 829 -12.29 -42.57 46.50
CA SER A 829 -11.37 -41.45 46.33
C SER A 829 -10.69 -41.48 44.96
N ASN A 830 -10.18 -42.64 44.53
CA ASN A 830 -9.58 -42.83 43.21
C ASN A 830 -10.56 -42.60 42.06
N LEU A 831 -11.85 -42.92 42.24
CA LEU A 831 -12.90 -42.68 41.24
C LEU A 831 -13.18 -41.17 41.09
N ARG A 832 -13.23 -40.41 42.18
CA ARG A 832 -13.34 -38.93 42.13
C ARG A 832 -12.09 -38.27 41.54
N VAL A 833 -10.90 -38.74 41.91
CA VAL A 833 -9.64 -38.30 41.30
C VAL A 833 -9.61 -38.64 39.80
N TRP A 834 -10.11 -39.81 39.39
CA TRP A 834 -10.24 -40.15 37.98
C TRP A 834 -11.19 -39.21 37.24
N GLN A 835 -12.38 -38.94 37.79
CA GLN A 835 -13.33 -37.97 37.22
C GLN A 835 -12.68 -36.60 37.05
N ALA A 836 -11.93 -36.14 38.06
CA ALA A 836 -11.21 -34.88 38.00
C ALA A 836 -10.15 -34.84 36.90
N ARG A 837 -9.41 -35.94 36.71
CA ARG A 837 -8.39 -36.04 35.68
C ARG A 837 -8.97 -36.13 34.27
N VAL A 838 -10.09 -36.84 34.10
CA VAL A 838 -10.80 -36.87 32.81
C VAL A 838 -11.28 -35.46 32.47
N LYS A 839 -11.89 -34.75 33.42
CA LYS A 839 -12.34 -33.38 33.21
C LYS A 839 -11.20 -32.40 32.93
N LEU A 840 -10.06 -32.51 33.63
CA LEU A 840 -8.88 -31.68 33.35
C LEU A 840 -8.31 -31.92 31.95
N ARG A 841 -8.29 -33.18 31.48
CA ARG A 841 -7.87 -33.49 30.10
C ARG A 841 -8.84 -32.93 29.07
N MET A 842 -10.15 -33.00 29.32
CA MET A 842 -11.15 -32.35 28.47
C MET A 842 -10.97 -30.83 28.45
N ASN A 843 -10.77 -30.19 29.61
CA ASN A 843 -10.48 -28.76 29.69
C ASN A 843 -9.19 -28.38 28.95
N TYR A 844 -8.14 -29.21 29.01
CA TYR A 844 -6.92 -29.00 28.22
C TYR A 844 -7.18 -29.11 26.70
N LEU A 845 -8.00 -30.06 26.25
CA LEU A 845 -8.39 -30.17 24.85
C LEU A 845 -9.16 -28.93 24.38
N THR A 846 -10.08 -28.43 25.20
CA THR A 846 -10.80 -27.18 24.95
C THR A 846 -9.86 -25.98 24.92
N TYR A 847 -8.94 -25.88 25.88
CA TYR A 847 -7.90 -24.84 25.93
C TYR A 847 -7.06 -24.83 24.65
N ARG A 848 -6.58 -25.99 24.23
CA ARG A 848 -5.81 -26.16 22.99
C ARG A 848 -6.61 -25.76 21.76
N ASN A 849 -7.87 -26.20 21.66
CA ASN A 849 -8.75 -25.83 20.54
C ASN A 849 -8.98 -24.30 20.51
N LYS A 850 -9.16 -23.65 21.67
CA LYS A 850 -9.26 -22.19 21.77
C LYS A 850 -7.97 -21.48 21.31
N CYS A 851 -6.78 -22.00 21.65
CA CYS A 851 -5.51 -21.46 21.16
C CYS A 851 -5.39 -21.57 19.63
N LEU A 852 -5.71 -22.73 19.05
CA LEU A 852 -5.68 -22.93 17.60
C LEU A 852 -6.70 -22.03 16.90
N LYS A 853 -7.92 -21.94 17.44
CA LYS A 853 -8.95 -21.04 16.94
C LYS A 853 -8.45 -19.59 16.94
N LEU A 854 -7.83 -19.13 18.02
CA LEU A 854 -7.25 -17.79 18.10
C LEU A 854 -6.15 -17.59 17.05
N TYR A 855 -5.24 -18.55 16.89
CA TYR A 855 -4.17 -18.50 15.88
C TYR A 855 -4.73 -18.31 14.48
N CYS A 856 -5.69 -19.15 14.08
CA CYS A 856 -6.28 -19.07 12.75
C CYS A 856 -7.16 -17.84 12.54
N TRP A 857 -7.89 -17.36 13.55
CA TRP A 857 -8.63 -16.10 13.45
C TRP A 857 -7.70 -14.90 13.26
N MET A 858 -6.57 -14.85 13.98
CA MET A 858 -5.58 -13.79 13.77
C MET A 858 -4.95 -13.88 12.37
N ALA A 859 -4.68 -15.10 11.88
CA ALA A 859 -4.21 -15.31 10.51
C ALA A 859 -5.24 -14.82 9.47
N LEU A 860 -6.52 -15.20 9.61
CA LEU A 860 -7.61 -14.75 8.71
C LEU A 860 -7.74 -13.22 8.66
N PHE A 861 -7.68 -12.54 9.82
CA PHE A 861 -7.82 -11.10 9.88
C PHE A 861 -6.61 -10.35 9.30
N LEU A 862 -5.40 -10.82 9.60
CA LEU A 862 -4.16 -10.16 9.16
C LEU A 862 -3.76 -10.54 7.72
N TYR A 863 -4.35 -11.60 7.16
CA TYR A 863 -3.92 -12.15 5.88
C TYR A 863 -3.94 -11.14 4.72
N PRO A 864 -5.04 -10.40 4.42
CA PRO A 864 -5.05 -9.48 3.28
C PRO A 864 -4.04 -8.34 3.44
N SER A 865 -4.00 -7.74 4.63
CA SER A 865 -3.12 -6.61 4.95
C SER A 865 -1.64 -7.00 4.82
N VAL A 866 -1.22 -8.07 5.51
CA VAL A 866 0.18 -8.53 5.48
C VAL A 866 0.57 -9.06 4.10
N SER A 867 -0.32 -9.76 3.39
CA SER A 867 -0.03 -10.27 2.05
C SER A 867 0.19 -9.14 1.05
N LYS A 868 -0.63 -8.09 1.12
CA LYS A 868 -0.45 -6.89 0.30
C LYS A 868 0.90 -6.22 0.60
N THR A 869 1.26 -6.02 1.88
CA THR A 869 2.54 -5.40 2.24
C THR A 869 3.75 -6.24 1.78
N ILE A 870 3.66 -7.57 1.86
CA ILE A 870 4.71 -8.47 1.35
C ILE A 870 4.85 -8.37 -0.18
N LEU A 871 3.73 -8.39 -0.90
CA LEU A 871 3.74 -8.30 -2.36
C LEU A 871 4.18 -6.92 -2.86
N ALA A 872 3.83 -5.85 -2.14
CA ALA A 872 4.19 -4.49 -2.52
C ALA A 872 5.70 -4.25 -2.64
N VAL A 873 6.55 -5.04 -1.96
CA VAL A 873 8.03 -4.99 -2.09
C VAL A 873 8.49 -5.23 -3.54
N TYR A 874 7.73 -5.99 -4.32
CA TYR A 874 8.06 -6.32 -5.70
C TYR A 874 7.42 -5.38 -6.74
N ASN A 875 6.56 -4.45 -6.31
CA ASN A 875 5.94 -3.49 -7.22
C ASN A 875 6.88 -2.31 -7.48
N CYS A 876 7.71 -2.48 -8.50
CA CYS A 876 8.68 -1.49 -8.93
C CYS A 876 8.28 -0.89 -10.28
N GLN A 877 8.37 0.43 -10.39
CA GLN A 877 8.12 1.18 -11.62
C GLN A 877 9.43 1.79 -12.10
N GLU A 878 9.70 1.67 -13.40
CA GLU A 878 10.85 2.29 -14.05
C GLU A 878 10.57 3.77 -14.31
N VAL A 879 11.48 4.65 -13.89
CA VAL A 879 11.46 6.09 -14.19
C VAL A 879 12.86 6.50 -14.60
N GLY A 880 13.02 6.87 -15.88
CA GLY A 880 14.34 7.08 -16.49
C GLY A 880 15.19 5.80 -16.48
N ASP A 881 16.38 5.89 -15.88
CA ASP A 881 17.34 4.76 -15.82
C ASP A 881 17.22 3.91 -14.55
N THR A 882 16.30 4.27 -13.64
CA THR A 882 16.20 3.67 -12.30
C THR A 882 14.81 3.13 -12.00
N TYR A 883 14.74 2.02 -11.26
CA TYR A 883 13.49 1.45 -10.78
C TYR A 883 13.19 1.96 -9.37
N TYR A 884 12.02 2.55 -9.16
CA TYR A 884 11.56 3.01 -7.85
C TYR A 884 10.42 2.12 -7.35
N LEU A 885 10.33 1.98 -6.03
CA LEU A 885 9.22 1.27 -5.40
C LEU A 885 7.96 2.13 -5.50
N VAL A 886 6.87 1.59 -6.06
CA VAL A 886 5.62 2.36 -6.25
C VAL A 886 4.98 2.76 -4.92
N ALA A 887 5.12 1.93 -3.89
CA ALA A 887 4.60 2.22 -2.56
C ALA A 887 5.30 3.41 -1.87
N ASP A 888 6.57 3.64 -2.19
CA ASP A 888 7.38 4.75 -1.67
C ASP A 888 8.53 5.03 -2.63
N ARG A 889 8.37 6.05 -3.48
CA ARG A 889 9.34 6.41 -4.52
C ARG A 889 10.66 6.97 -3.97
N ARG A 890 10.83 7.07 -2.64
CA ARG A 890 12.14 7.31 -1.99
C ARG A 890 13.08 6.12 -2.11
N LEU A 891 12.55 4.92 -2.34
CA LEU A 891 13.32 3.67 -2.32
C LEU A 891 13.59 3.19 -3.74
N VAL A 892 14.87 2.96 -4.04
CA VAL A 892 15.33 2.41 -5.31
C VAL A 892 15.27 0.87 -5.25
N CYS A 893 14.56 0.27 -6.21
CA CYS A 893 14.47 -1.18 -6.38
C CYS A 893 15.77 -1.77 -6.94
N TYR A 894 15.98 -3.07 -6.70
CA TYR A 894 17.15 -3.82 -7.18
C TYR A 894 18.52 -3.37 -6.61
N ASN A 895 18.53 -2.49 -5.61
CA ASN A 895 19.70 -2.17 -4.82
C ASN A 895 19.97 -3.24 -3.74
N GLY A 896 21.15 -3.23 -3.10
CA GLY A 896 21.52 -4.16 -2.03
C GLY A 896 20.55 -4.14 -0.82
N GLU A 897 20.01 -2.97 -0.46
CA GLU A 897 18.97 -2.87 0.56
C GLU A 897 17.67 -3.55 0.13
N TRP A 898 17.21 -3.29 -1.10
CA TRP A 898 16.04 -3.95 -1.68
C TRP A 898 16.23 -5.46 -1.76
N ALA A 899 17.42 -5.97 -2.08
CA ALA A 899 17.69 -7.40 -2.13
C ALA A 899 17.47 -8.08 -0.77
N LEU A 900 17.89 -7.43 0.33
CA LEU A 900 17.67 -7.95 1.69
C LEU A 900 16.18 -8.02 2.04
N PHE A 901 15.44 -6.94 1.81
CA PHE A 901 14.00 -6.92 2.05
C PHE A 901 13.24 -7.85 1.08
N GLY A 902 13.73 -8.00 -0.14
CA GLY A 902 13.24 -8.91 -1.17
C GLY A 902 13.35 -10.38 -0.76
N ILE A 903 14.46 -10.80 -0.14
CA ILE A 903 14.61 -12.16 0.40
C ILE A 903 13.61 -12.41 1.54
N ILE A 904 13.48 -11.45 2.47
CA ILE A 904 12.52 -11.54 3.57
C ILE A 904 11.08 -11.62 3.03
N ALA A 905 10.76 -10.81 2.02
CA ALA A 905 9.48 -10.86 1.33
C ALA A 905 9.25 -12.20 0.62
N THR A 906 10.27 -12.82 0.01
CA THR A 906 10.12 -14.13 -0.67
C THR A 906 9.79 -15.23 0.34
N ILE A 907 10.46 -15.22 1.50
CA ILE A 907 10.11 -16.11 2.62
C ILE A 907 8.66 -15.83 3.06
N GLY A 908 8.27 -14.56 3.15
CA GLY A 908 6.90 -14.13 3.42
C GLY A 908 5.89 -14.66 2.40
N VAL A 909 6.19 -14.66 1.11
CA VAL A 909 5.31 -15.21 0.07
C VAL A 909 5.07 -16.71 0.28
N VAL A 910 6.14 -17.47 0.54
CA VAL A 910 6.05 -18.92 0.77
C VAL A 910 5.31 -19.24 2.06
N VAL A 911 5.68 -18.58 3.17
CA VAL A 911 5.18 -18.90 4.52
C VAL A 911 3.78 -18.33 4.77
N TRP A 912 3.50 -17.13 4.27
CA TRP A 912 2.28 -16.38 4.58
C TRP A 912 1.28 -16.39 3.42
N VAL A 913 1.66 -15.86 2.26
CA VAL A 913 0.75 -15.65 1.12
C VAL A 913 0.22 -16.99 0.59
N VAL A 914 1.12 -17.93 0.28
CA VAL A 914 0.75 -19.28 -0.18
C VAL A 914 0.52 -20.22 1.01
N GLY A 915 1.33 -20.07 2.06
CA GLY A 915 1.35 -20.97 3.20
C GLY A 915 0.05 -21.01 4.00
N ILE A 916 -0.63 -19.88 4.22
CA ILE A 916 -1.88 -19.85 5.00
C ILE A 916 -3.05 -20.56 4.29
N PRO A 917 -3.38 -20.21 3.02
CA PRO A 917 -4.42 -20.92 2.28
C PRO A 917 -4.15 -22.43 2.18
N PHE A 918 -2.90 -22.81 1.89
CA PHE A 918 -2.48 -24.21 1.86
C PHE A 918 -2.63 -24.88 3.23
N PHE A 919 -2.22 -24.20 4.31
CA PHE A 919 -2.35 -24.71 5.67
C PHE A 919 -3.80 -24.97 6.07
N PHE A 920 -4.73 -24.08 5.73
CA PHE A 920 -6.17 -24.30 6.00
C PHE A 920 -6.74 -25.46 5.18
N GLY A 921 -6.42 -25.52 3.89
CA GLY A 921 -6.81 -26.66 3.04
C GLY A 921 -6.28 -27.98 3.58
N LEU A 922 -5.00 -28.03 3.98
CA LEU A 922 -4.35 -29.21 4.54
C LEU A 922 -4.97 -29.63 5.88
N LEU A 923 -5.27 -28.70 6.79
CA LEU A 923 -5.90 -29.00 8.07
C LEU A 923 -7.28 -29.64 7.90
N ILE A 924 -8.09 -29.13 6.98
CA ILE A 924 -9.41 -29.68 6.70
C ILE A 924 -9.28 -31.04 6.02
N TRP A 925 -8.41 -31.17 5.02
CA TRP A 925 -8.16 -32.43 4.32
C TRP A 925 -7.69 -33.54 5.27
N LEU A 926 -6.72 -33.26 6.15
CA LEU A 926 -6.24 -34.21 7.15
C LEU A 926 -7.33 -34.61 8.16
N ALA A 927 -8.20 -33.66 8.54
CA ALA A 927 -9.33 -33.95 9.42
C ALA A 927 -10.38 -34.82 8.72
N GLN A 928 -10.61 -34.58 7.44
CA GLN A 928 -11.58 -35.30 6.62
C GLN A 928 -11.13 -36.74 6.33
N ASP A 929 -9.88 -36.95 5.92
CA ASP A 929 -9.35 -38.28 5.55
C ASP A 929 -8.99 -39.15 6.77
N ARG A 930 -9.14 -38.60 7.98
CA ARG A 930 -8.72 -39.24 9.23
C ARG A 930 -9.32 -40.64 9.41
N GLY A 931 -8.47 -41.65 9.25
CA GLY A 931 -8.79 -43.06 9.49
C GLY A 931 -9.80 -43.67 8.51
N VAL A 932 -10.08 -43.01 7.38
CA VAL A 932 -11.06 -43.49 6.37
C VAL A 932 -10.57 -44.79 5.72
N ALA A 933 -9.35 -44.81 5.18
CA ALA A 933 -8.78 -46.00 4.56
C ALA A 933 -8.70 -47.21 5.52
N ALA A 934 -8.32 -46.97 6.79
CA ALA A 934 -8.27 -48.02 7.81
C ALA A 934 -9.66 -48.57 8.16
N ARG A 935 -10.67 -47.70 8.30
CA ARG A 935 -12.07 -48.12 8.53
C ARG A 935 -12.64 -48.88 7.33
N LEU A 936 -12.34 -48.44 6.12
CA LEU A 936 -12.77 -49.10 4.89
C LEU A 936 -12.18 -50.52 4.80
N ARG A 937 -10.88 -50.69 5.05
CA ARG A 937 -10.23 -52.02 5.13
C ARG A 937 -10.87 -52.92 6.19
N LEU A 938 -11.28 -52.36 7.33
CA LEU A 938 -11.96 -53.14 8.38
C LEU A 938 -13.41 -53.52 7.99
N LEU A 939 -14.13 -52.66 7.26
CA LEU A 939 -15.48 -52.96 6.75
C LEU A 939 -15.50 -54.02 5.66
N LYS A 940 -14.37 -54.27 4.98
CA LYS A 940 -14.22 -55.40 4.05
C LYS A 940 -14.16 -56.75 4.76
N LYS A 941 -13.84 -56.80 6.06
CA LYS A 941 -13.76 -58.07 6.81
C LYS A 941 -15.15 -58.68 7.02
N PRO A 942 -15.30 -60.02 6.89
CA PRO A 942 -16.61 -60.69 6.98
C PRO A 942 -17.31 -60.48 8.33
N GLN A 943 -16.55 -60.33 9.42
CA GLN A 943 -17.06 -60.06 10.77
C GLN A 943 -17.84 -58.73 10.90
N MET A 944 -17.63 -57.78 9.97
CA MET A 944 -18.21 -56.42 10.05
C MET A 944 -19.35 -56.18 9.04
N ARG A 945 -19.88 -57.24 8.39
CA ARG A 945 -20.94 -57.14 7.38
C ARG A 945 -22.18 -56.36 7.84
N VAL A 946 -22.66 -56.61 9.06
CA VAL A 946 -23.83 -55.93 9.64
C VAL A 946 -23.60 -54.42 9.74
N GLN A 947 -22.38 -54.03 10.11
CA GLN A 947 -22.04 -52.61 10.27
C GLN A 947 -21.82 -51.91 8.93
N ARG A 948 -21.29 -52.63 7.92
CA ARG A 948 -21.21 -52.15 6.53
C ARG A 948 -22.60 -51.90 5.96
N GLN A 949 -23.52 -52.87 6.07
CA GLN A 949 -24.90 -52.72 5.61
C GLN A 949 -25.63 -51.57 6.29
N LYS A 950 -25.44 -51.41 7.60
CA LYS A 950 -26.02 -50.28 8.34
C LYS A 950 -25.55 -48.93 7.78
N TRP A 951 -24.25 -48.77 7.51
CA TRP A 951 -23.74 -47.50 6.98
C TRP A 951 -24.12 -47.28 5.52
N LEU A 952 -24.22 -48.33 4.71
CA LEU A 952 -24.76 -48.22 3.35
C LEU A 952 -26.22 -47.75 3.37
N LYS A 953 -27.03 -48.24 4.30
CA LYS A 953 -28.40 -47.75 4.48
C LYS A 953 -28.44 -46.28 4.92
N GLU A 954 -27.57 -45.87 5.84
CA GLU A 954 -27.44 -44.45 6.24
C GLU A 954 -26.99 -43.56 5.05
N VAL A 955 -26.17 -44.08 4.13
CA VAL A 955 -25.76 -43.38 2.90
C VAL A 955 -26.95 -43.20 1.96
N GLU A 956 -27.74 -44.26 1.76
CA GLU A 956 -28.94 -44.25 0.92
C GLU A 956 -30.00 -43.27 1.46
N GLU A 957 -30.28 -43.31 2.77
CA GLU A 957 -31.19 -42.37 3.44
C GLU A 957 -30.75 -40.92 3.26
N GLN A 958 -29.44 -40.65 3.32
CA GLN A 958 -28.90 -39.31 3.04
C GLN A 958 -29.01 -38.92 1.57
N GLN A 959 -28.74 -39.83 0.65
CA GLN A 959 -28.87 -39.54 -0.79
C GLN A 959 -30.32 -39.21 -1.18
N ILE A 960 -31.29 -39.89 -0.57
CA ILE A 960 -32.71 -39.58 -0.72
C ILE A 960 -33.03 -38.19 -0.17
N ALA A 961 -32.49 -37.84 1.00
CA ALA A 961 -32.66 -36.51 1.59
C ALA A 961 -32.02 -35.39 0.74
N ASP A 962 -30.87 -35.68 0.11
CA ASP A 962 -30.14 -34.77 -0.78
C ASP A 962 -30.69 -34.75 -2.22
N GLY A 963 -31.67 -35.62 -2.55
CA GLY A 963 -32.24 -35.75 -3.89
C GLY A 963 -31.28 -36.30 -4.97
N ARG A 964 -30.20 -37.00 -4.58
CA ARG A 964 -29.19 -37.54 -5.50
C ARG A 964 -29.43 -39.04 -5.77
N PHE A 965 -29.30 -39.46 -7.03
CA PHE A 965 -29.39 -40.86 -7.44
C PHE A 965 -28.07 -41.34 -8.06
N VAL A 966 -27.47 -42.40 -7.51
CA VAL A 966 -26.20 -42.97 -7.98
C VAL A 966 -26.46 -44.22 -8.81
N ARG A 967 -25.96 -44.27 -10.06
CA ARG A 967 -26.05 -45.46 -10.92
C ARG A 967 -25.16 -46.60 -10.37
N ASN A 968 -25.66 -47.84 -10.43
CA ASN A 968 -24.92 -49.08 -10.11
C ASN A 968 -24.41 -49.18 -8.66
N MET A 969 -25.27 -48.95 -7.67
CA MET A 969 -24.95 -49.10 -6.24
C MET A 969 -24.65 -50.55 -5.81
N ASP A 970 -24.85 -51.53 -6.70
CA ASP A 970 -24.52 -52.94 -6.48
C ASP A 970 -23.02 -53.23 -6.61
N ASN A 971 -22.24 -52.36 -7.27
CA ASN A 971 -20.80 -52.55 -7.41
C ASN A 971 -20.07 -52.21 -6.08
N ASN A 972 -19.26 -53.15 -5.58
CA ASN A 972 -18.50 -52.99 -4.34
C ASN A 972 -17.51 -51.81 -4.37
N GLU A 973 -16.97 -51.45 -5.53
CA GLU A 973 -16.06 -50.30 -5.68
C GLU A 973 -16.81 -48.98 -5.55
N VAL A 974 -17.99 -48.87 -6.17
CA VAL A 974 -18.88 -47.70 -6.07
C VAL A 974 -19.39 -47.56 -4.63
N GLN A 975 -19.77 -48.66 -3.98
CA GLN A 975 -20.11 -48.68 -2.56
C GLN A 975 -18.96 -48.18 -1.68
N ASP A 976 -17.73 -48.64 -1.93
CA ASP A 976 -16.56 -48.25 -1.17
C ASP A 976 -16.26 -46.75 -1.33
N GLU A 977 -16.44 -46.19 -2.53
CA GLU A 977 -16.27 -44.76 -2.81
C GLU A 977 -17.33 -43.91 -2.12
N GLU A 978 -18.62 -44.26 -2.25
CA GLU A 978 -19.72 -43.54 -1.60
C GLU A 978 -19.64 -43.62 -0.07
N LEU A 979 -19.25 -44.78 0.45
CA LEU A 979 -19.01 -44.97 1.88
C LEU A 979 -17.81 -44.15 2.36
N ALA A 980 -16.76 -44.01 1.53
CA ALA A 980 -15.64 -43.13 1.83
C ALA A 980 -16.08 -41.65 1.85
N LYS A 981 -16.87 -41.17 0.88
CA LYS A 981 -17.45 -39.82 0.88
C LYS A 981 -18.32 -39.57 2.11
N TYR A 982 -19.14 -40.54 2.49
CA TYR A 982 -19.94 -40.50 3.71
C TYR A 982 -19.09 -40.40 4.98
N MET A 983 -18.05 -41.24 5.12
CA MET A 983 -17.13 -41.19 6.26
C MET A 983 -16.39 -39.85 6.35
N LYS A 984 -15.95 -39.32 5.21
CA LYS A 984 -15.30 -38.01 5.09
C LYS A 984 -16.21 -36.89 5.59
N ARG A 985 -17.48 -36.87 5.17
CA ARG A 985 -18.49 -35.92 5.68
C ARG A 985 -18.72 -36.09 7.19
N LYS A 986 -18.89 -37.32 7.67
CA LYS A 986 -19.14 -37.63 9.08
C LYS A 986 -17.99 -37.23 10.00
N ASN A 987 -16.74 -37.31 9.51
CA ASN A 987 -15.55 -36.83 10.23
C ASN A 987 -15.58 -35.30 10.42
N LEU A 988 -16.04 -34.53 9.43
CA LEU A 988 -16.18 -33.07 9.54
C LEU A 988 -17.36 -32.68 10.43
N THR A 989 -18.46 -33.42 10.42
CA THR A 989 -19.59 -33.14 11.33
C THR A 989 -19.36 -33.62 12.77
N ASP A 990 -18.21 -34.26 13.07
CA ASP A 990 -17.90 -34.66 14.44
C ASP A 990 -17.73 -33.42 15.33
N SER A 991 -18.46 -33.39 16.44
CA SER A 991 -18.43 -32.33 17.45
C SER A 991 -17.02 -31.90 17.86
N THR A 992 -16.05 -32.83 17.87
CA THR A 992 -14.67 -32.53 18.26
C THR A 992 -13.88 -31.80 17.16
N VAL A 993 -14.14 -32.15 15.90
CA VAL A 993 -13.55 -31.53 14.71
C VAL A 993 -14.21 -30.19 14.45
N GLN A 994 -15.54 -30.12 14.50
CA GLN A 994 -16.30 -28.89 14.36
C GLN A 994 -15.94 -27.86 15.43
N ALA A 995 -15.74 -28.25 16.70
CA ALA A 995 -15.29 -27.34 17.74
C ALA A 995 -13.85 -26.82 17.54
N ARG A 996 -13.02 -27.54 16.76
CA ARG A 996 -11.62 -27.18 16.49
C ARG A 996 -11.45 -26.36 15.21
N LEU A 997 -12.01 -26.87 14.10
CA LEU A 997 -11.82 -26.38 12.74
C LEU A 997 -13.11 -25.83 12.12
N GLY A 998 -14.26 -25.99 12.76
CA GLY A 998 -15.55 -25.57 12.21
C GLY A 998 -15.67 -24.07 12.00
N PHE A 999 -14.84 -23.23 12.64
CA PHE A 999 -14.83 -21.80 12.28
C PHE A 999 -14.28 -21.55 10.87
N ILE A 1000 -13.62 -22.52 10.22
CA ILE A 1000 -13.11 -22.40 8.84
C ILE A 1000 -14.16 -22.90 7.85
N TYR A 1001 -14.81 -24.05 8.10
CA TYR A 1001 -15.68 -24.67 7.10
C TYR A 1001 -17.17 -24.78 7.49
N ALA A 1002 -17.52 -24.70 8.78
CA ALA A 1002 -18.88 -25.04 9.24
C ALA A 1002 -19.92 -23.94 8.95
N GLU A 1003 -19.51 -22.82 8.36
CA GLU A 1003 -20.41 -21.78 7.86
C GLU A 1003 -20.85 -22.06 6.41
N TYR A 1004 -20.15 -22.98 5.74
CA TYR A 1004 -20.41 -23.37 4.35
C TYR A 1004 -21.16 -24.70 4.29
N SER A 1005 -21.86 -24.92 3.18
CA SER A 1005 -22.48 -26.21 2.91
C SER A 1005 -21.41 -27.32 2.81
N ASN A 1006 -21.84 -28.56 3.11
CA ASN A 1006 -20.94 -29.71 3.22
C ASN A 1006 -20.15 -30.01 1.94
N ASP A 1007 -20.66 -29.62 0.76
CA ASP A 1007 -19.97 -29.79 -0.52
C ASP A 1007 -18.89 -28.71 -0.78
N TYR A 1008 -18.99 -27.56 -0.11
CA TYR A 1008 -18.11 -26.39 -0.30
C TYR A 1008 -17.21 -26.12 0.91
N TRP A 1009 -16.77 -27.17 1.60
CA TRP A 1009 -15.88 -27.06 2.77
C TRP A 1009 -14.55 -26.33 2.50
N TRP A 1010 -14.13 -26.24 1.24
CA TRP A 1010 -12.91 -25.58 0.77
C TRP A 1010 -13.10 -24.09 0.44
N PHE A 1011 -14.32 -23.57 0.54
CA PHE A 1011 -14.65 -22.22 0.06
C PHE A 1011 -13.95 -21.10 0.83
N GLU A 1012 -13.58 -21.26 2.11
CA GLU A 1012 -12.75 -20.27 2.81
C GLU A 1012 -11.42 -20.00 2.09
N VAL A 1013 -10.82 -21.03 1.47
CA VAL A 1013 -9.58 -20.89 0.68
C VAL A 1013 -9.84 -20.05 -0.57
N VAL A 1014 -11.01 -20.22 -1.21
CA VAL A 1014 -11.44 -19.40 -2.35
C VAL A 1014 -11.64 -17.96 -1.94
N ASP A 1015 -12.32 -17.72 -0.81
CA ASP A 1015 -12.56 -16.37 -0.32
C ASP A 1015 -11.25 -15.64 0.03
N LEU A 1016 -10.26 -16.35 0.59
CA LEU A 1016 -8.92 -15.83 0.81
C LEU A 1016 -8.19 -15.53 -0.51
N SER A 1017 -8.31 -16.41 -1.50
CA SER A 1017 -7.70 -16.18 -2.83
C SER A 1017 -8.30 -14.95 -3.53
N ARG A 1018 -9.63 -14.75 -3.41
CA ARG A 1018 -10.34 -13.56 -3.92
C ARG A 1018 -9.85 -12.29 -3.24
N LYS A 1019 -9.74 -12.29 -1.91
CA LYS A 1019 -9.20 -11.16 -1.14
C LYS A 1019 -7.77 -10.83 -1.57
N LEU A 1020 -6.91 -11.84 -1.71
CA LEU A 1020 -5.53 -11.66 -2.16
C LEU A 1020 -5.46 -11.06 -3.56
N PHE A 1021 -6.28 -11.56 -4.48
CA PHE A 1021 -6.27 -11.09 -5.86
C PHE A 1021 -6.66 -9.61 -5.95
N LEU A 1022 -7.78 -9.23 -5.33
CA LEU A 1022 -8.33 -7.87 -5.39
C LEU A 1022 -7.58 -6.84 -4.53
N SER A 1023 -6.71 -7.26 -3.61
CA SER A 1023 -5.97 -6.35 -2.73
C SER A 1023 -4.45 -6.31 -2.95
N GLY A 1024 -3.86 -7.37 -3.53
CA GLY A 1024 -2.41 -7.49 -3.66
C GLY A 1024 -1.93 -7.88 -5.06
N VAL A 1025 -2.54 -8.88 -5.70
CA VAL A 1025 -2.06 -9.37 -7.01
C VAL A 1025 -2.35 -8.39 -8.14
N ILE A 1026 -3.49 -7.68 -8.07
CA ILE A 1026 -3.90 -6.76 -9.13
C ILE A 1026 -2.95 -5.56 -9.30
N VAL A 1027 -2.16 -5.26 -8.27
CA VAL A 1027 -1.17 -4.19 -8.25
C VAL A 1027 -0.01 -4.46 -9.23
N PHE A 1028 0.19 -5.70 -9.68
CA PHE A 1028 1.23 -6.05 -10.66
C PHE A 1028 0.80 -5.94 -12.12
N VAL A 1029 -0.49 -5.72 -12.38
CA VAL A 1029 -0.98 -5.41 -13.73
C VAL A 1029 -0.61 -3.97 -14.02
N GLU A 1030 -0.11 -3.67 -15.24
CA GLU A 1030 0.49 -2.39 -15.62
C GLU A 1030 -0.17 -1.19 -14.93
N ASN A 1031 0.64 -0.51 -14.10
CA ASN A 1031 0.19 0.57 -13.23
C ASN A 1031 -0.50 1.68 -14.03
N GLY A 1032 -1.76 1.98 -13.70
CA GLY A 1032 -2.52 3.06 -14.33
C GLY A 1032 -3.23 2.70 -15.63
N SER A 1033 -3.12 1.45 -16.09
CA SER A 1033 -3.86 0.99 -17.26
C SER A 1033 -5.35 0.78 -16.95
N VAL A 1034 -6.22 1.05 -17.93
CA VAL A 1034 -7.64 0.68 -17.87
C VAL A 1034 -7.81 -0.85 -17.74
N GLU A 1035 -6.84 -1.61 -18.26
CA GLU A 1035 -6.80 -3.08 -18.17
C GLU A 1035 -6.82 -3.59 -16.74
N GLN A 1036 -6.11 -2.91 -15.82
CA GLN A 1036 -6.10 -3.25 -14.40
C GLN A 1036 -7.52 -3.22 -13.80
N VAL A 1037 -8.29 -2.17 -14.10
CA VAL A 1037 -9.66 -2.01 -13.57
C VAL A 1037 -10.63 -2.99 -14.25
N LEU A 1038 -10.46 -3.24 -15.56
CA LEU A 1038 -11.26 -4.23 -16.28
C LEU A 1038 -11.04 -5.65 -15.76
N LEU A 1039 -9.80 -6.03 -15.45
CA LEU A 1039 -9.50 -7.31 -14.82
C LEU A 1039 -10.14 -7.41 -13.42
N ALA A 1040 -10.12 -6.33 -12.64
CA ALA A 1040 -10.78 -6.27 -11.34
C ALA A 1040 -12.30 -6.49 -11.45
N LEU A 1041 -12.92 -5.85 -12.44
CA LEU A 1041 -14.34 -6.00 -12.75
C LEU A 1041 -14.66 -7.44 -13.19
N ALA A 1042 -13.83 -8.03 -14.04
CA ALA A 1042 -13.99 -9.42 -14.47
C ALA A 1042 -13.93 -10.39 -13.29
N VAL A 1043 -12.97 -10.24 -12.38
CA VAL A 1043 -12.89 -11.05 -11.16
C VAL A 1043 -14.09 -10.81 -10.24
N CYS A 1044 -14.54 -9.56 -10.10
CA CYS A 1044 -15.75 -9.27 -9.34
C CYS A 1044 -17.00 -9.93 -9.94
N LEU A 1045 -17.10 -10.00 -11.27
CA LEU A 1045 -18.21 -10.63 -11.97
C LEU A 1045 -18.15 -12.16 -11.87
N VAL A 1046 -16.98 -12.78 -12.05
CA VAL A 1046 -16.79 -14.23 -11.88
C VAL A 1046 -17.12 -14.66 -10.46
N THR A 1047 -16.67 -13.89 -9.46
CA THR A 1047 -16.97 -14.19 -8.05
C THR A 1047 -18.42 -13.95 -7.69
N MET A 1048 -19.08 -12.94 -8.28
CA MET A 1048 -20.52 -12.74 -8.15
C MET A 1048 -21.32 -13.89 -8.78
N TRP A 1049 -20.96 -14.31 -9.99
CA TRP A 1049 -21.56 -15.47 -10.65
C TRP A 1049 -21.41 -16.74 -9.81
N PHE A 1050 -20.21 -16.97 -9.28
CA PHE A 1050 -19.94 -18.10 -8.39
C PHE A 1050 -20.83 -18.07 -7.13
N LEU A 1051 -20.96 -16.92 -6.45
CA LEU A 1051 -21.78 -16.80 -5.25
C LEU A 1051 -23.27 -17.02 -5.52
N LEU A 1052 -23.79 -16.50 -6.64
CA LEU A 1052 -25.20 -16.64 -7.01
C LEU A 1052 -25.54 -18.06 -7.47
N TYR A 1053 -24.64 -18.72 -8.21
CA TYR A 1053 -24.87 -20.06 -8.74
C TYR A 1053 -24.67 -21.16 -7.69
N PHE A 1054 -23.54 -21.15 -6.97
CA PHE A 1054 -23.19 -22.23 -6.06
C PHE A 1054 -23.75 -22.05 -4.64
N GLN A 1055 -24.10 -20.82 -4.24
CA GLN A 1055 -24.63 -20.47 -2.90
C GLN A 1055 -23.87 -21.19 -1.76
N PRO A 1056 -22.57 -20.90 -1.58
CA PRO A 1056 -21.69 -21.73 -0.76
C PRO A 1056 -22.00 -21.69 0.74
N TYR A 1057 -22.66 -20.64 1.26
CA TYR A 1057 -23.02 -20.53 2.67
C TYR A 1057 -24.24 -21.39 3.01
N GLU A 1058 -24.31 -21.92 4.24
CA GLU A 1058 -25.46 -22.70 4.70
C GLU A 1058 -26.72 -21.83 4.85
N GLY A 1059 -26.56 -20.57 5.28
CA GLY A 1059 -27.66 -19.61 5.44
C GLY A 1059 -27.99 -18.86 4.16
N TYR A 1060 -29.27 -18.79 3.80
CA TYR A 1060 -29.74 -17.97 2.67
C TYR A 1060 -29.39 -16.47 2.85
N SER A 1061 -29.57 -15.94 4.06
CA SER A 1061 -29.22 -14.55 4.37
C SER A 1061 -27.73 -14.27 4.29
N ASP A 1062 -26.88 -15.25 4.61
CA ASP A 1062 -25.42 -15.14 4.47
C ASP A 1062 -25.02 -15.07 2.99
N ASN A 1063 -25.61 -15.93 2.14
CA ASN A 1063 -25.43 -15.87 0.69
C ASN A 1063 -25.93 -14.53 0.09
N LEU A 1064 -27.06 -14.01 0.58
CA LEU A 1064 -27.63 -12.75 0.13
C LEU A 1064 -26.70 -11.56 0.47
N ILE A 1065 -26.21 -11.47 1.71
CA ILE A 1065 -25.28 -10.41 2.13
C ILE A 1065 -23.95 -10.52 1.37
N ALA A 1066 -23.42 -11.74 1.19
CA ALA A 1066 -22.22 -11.95 0.39
C ALA A 1066 -22.41 -11.48 -1.06
N SER A 1067 -23.58 -11.74 -1.66
CA SER A 1067 -23.89 -11.33 -3.02
C SER A 1067 -24.07 -9.80 -3.15
N ILE A 1068 -24.75 -9.16 -2.20
CA ILE A 1068 -24.96 -7.70 -2.20
C ILE A 1068 -23.64 -6.96 -1.98
N THR A 1069 -22.80 -7.43 -1.06
CA THR A 1069 -21.48 -6.81 -0.82
C THR A 1069 -20.55 -7.00 -2.03
N GLN A 1070 -20.61 -8.14 -2.71
CA GLN A 1070 -19.88 -8.36 -3.96
C GLN A 1070 -20.39 -7.48 -5.10
N LEU A 1071 -21.71 -7.28 -5.21
CA LEU A 1071 -22.31 -6.33 -6.16
C LEU A 1071 -21.89 -4.89 -5.86
N GLN A 1072 -21.79 -4.50 -4.58
CA GLN A 1072 -21.30 -3.17 -4.19
C GLN A 1072 -19.84 -2.95 -4.62
N LEU A 1073 -18.97 -3.97 -4.50
CA LEU A 1073 -17.58 -3.88 -4.97
C LEU A 1073 -17.52 -3.73 -6.49
N PHE A 1074 -18.33 -4.49 -7.24
CA PHE A 1074 -18.47 -4.33 -8.69
C PHE A 1074 -18.94 -2.92 -9.06
N PHE A 1075 -20.01 -2.44 -8.41
CA PHE A 1075 -20.55 -1.10 -8.65
C PHE A 1075 -19.53 0.00 -8.34
N THR A 1076 -18.74 -0.15 -7.27
CA THR A 1076 -17.66 0.77 -6.92
C THR A 1076 -16.61 0.87 -8.04
N LEU A 1077 -16.15 -0.26 -8.56
CA LEU A 1077 -15.17 -0.30 -9.65
C LEU A 1077 -15.75 0.24 -10.96
N TRP A 1078 -17.01 -0.09 -11.26
CA TRP A 1078 -17.70 0.40 -12.45
C TRP A 1078 -17.85 1.93 -12.42
N LEU A 1079 -18.25 2.49 -11.26
CA LEU A 1079 -18.25 3.94 -11.07
C LEU A 1079 -16.85 4.54 -11.16
N GLY A 1080 -15.81 3.85 -10.69
CA GLY A 1080 -14.42 4.27 -10.86
C GLY A 1080 -14.00 4.40 -12.33
N VAL A 1081 -14.44 3.47 -13.20
CA VAL A 1081 -14.26 3.58 -14.65
C VAL A 1081 -15.03 4.78 -15.21
N MET A 1082 -16.28 5.00 -14.77
CA MET A 1082 -17.08 6.15 -15.22
C MET A 1082 -16.43 7.50 -14.86
N ILE A 1083 -15.83 7.62 -13.66
CA ILE A 1083 -15.05 8.82 -13.27
C ILE A 1083 -13.87 8.99 -14.22
N THR A 1084 -13.16 7.90 -14.51
CA THR A 1084 -11.98 7.93 -15.39
C THR A 1084 -12.36 8.34 -16.81
N LEU A 1085 -13.43 7.80 -17.37
CA LEU A 1085 -13.95 8.18 -18.68
C LEU A 1085 -14.46 9.63 -18.73
N ASN A 1086 -15.08 10.10 -17.65
CA ASN A 1086 -15.55 11.49 -17.56
C ASN A 1086 -14.38 12.49 -17.56
N ASN A 1087 -13.22 12.12 -17.00
CA ASN A 1087 -12.02 12.94 -17.03
C ASN A 1087 -11.31 12.93 -18.40
N LEU A 1088 -11.56 11.92 -19.25
CA LEU A 1088 -10.98 11.84 -20.59
C LEU A 1088 -11.77 12.65 -21.62
N ASN A 1089 -13.04 12.95 -21.36
CA ASN A 1089 -13.88 13.71 -22.28
C ASN A 1089 -13.84 15.21 -21.94
N THR A 1090 -13.65 16.04 -22.96
CA THR A 1090 -13.61 17.52 -22.84
C THR A 1090 -14.94 18.12 -22.39
N GLU A 1091 -16.05 17.45 -22.69
CA GLU A 1091 -17.36 17.77 -22.12
C GLU A 1091 -17.68 16.76 -21.01
N SER A 1092 -17.83 17.26 -19.78
CA SER A 1092 -18.23 16.42 -18.65
C SER A 1092 -19.63 15.85 -18.88
N LEU A 1093 -19.72 14.55 -19.21
CA LEU A 1093 -21.00 13.87 -19.44
C LEU A 1093 -21.85 13.78 -18.17
N ILE A 1094 -21.20 13.71 -16.99
CA ILE A 1094 -21.87 13.47 -15.70
C ILE A 1094 -21.20 14.27 -14.58
N ASN A 1095 -22.00 14.84 -13.68
CA ASN A 1095 -21.50 15.53 -12.48
C ASN A 1095 -20.83 14.53 -11.50
N VAL A 1096 -19.52 14.72 -11.26
CA VAL A 1096 -18.69 13.86 -10.40
C VAL A 1096 -19.14 13.87 -8.94
N ASP A 1097 -19.70 14.98 -8.45
CA ASP A 1097 -20.21 15.08 -7.08
C ASP A 1097 -21.46 14.24 -6.88
N LEU A 1098 -22.35 14.22 -7.87
CA LEU A 1098 -23.55 13.37 -7.85
C LEU A 1098 -23.15 11.89 -7.81
N LEU A 1099 -22.19 11.49 -8.65
CA LEU A 1099 -21.67 10.12 -8.69
C LEU A 1099 -21.07 9.70 -7.35
N SER A 1100 -20.37 10.63 -6.70
CA SER A 1100 -19.76 10.44 -5.39
C SER A 1100 -20.79 10.24 -4.28
N ILE A 1101 -21.85 11.06 -4.28
CA ILE A 1101 -22.97 10.94 -3.33
C ILE A 1101 -23.69 9.60 -3.52
N VAL A 1102 -23.92 9.17 -4.76
CA VAL A 1102 -24.55 7.88 -5.07
C VAL A 1102 -23.70 6.71 -4.54
N LEU A 1103 -22.38 6.74 -4.76
CA LEU A 1103 -21.49 5.69 -4.27
C LEU A 1103 -21.46 5.62 -2.74
N VAL A 1104 -21.28 6.76 -2.06
CA VAL A 1104 -21.27 6.79 -0.59
C VAL A 1104 -22.63 6.39 -0.02
N GLY A 1105 -23.73 6.86 -0.62
CA GLY A 1105 -25.09 6.51 -0.23
C GLY A 1105 -25.39 5.02 -0.35
N THR A 1106 -24.99 4.39 -1.47
CA THR A 1106 -25.16 2.94 -1.67
C THR A 1106 -24.31 2.12 -0.70
N CYS A 1107 -23.06 2.53 -0.43
CA CYS A 1107 -22.21 1.91 0.61
C CYS A 1107 -22.86 1.98 2.01
N ILE A 1108 -23.42 3.13 2.40
CA ILE A 1108 -24.11 3.30 3.68
C ILE A 1108 -25.38 2.43 3.72
N ALA A 1109 -26.14 2.36 2.62
CA ALA A 1109 -27.34 1.54 2.53
C ALA A 1109 -27.03 0.05 2.68
N VAL A 1110 -26.00 -0.47 2.00
CA VAL A 1110 -25.58 -1.88 2.10
C VAL A 1110 -25.10 -2.23 3.51
N THR A 1111 -24.34 -1.34 4.15
CA THR A 1111 -23.85 -1.56 5.52
C THR A 1111 -24.98 -1.50 6.55
N ALA A 1112 -25.90 -0.54 6.43
CA ALA A 1112 -27.11 -0.48 7.25
C ALA A 1112 -27.99 -1.73 7.07
N PHE A 1113 -28.18 -2.18 5.82
CA PHE A 1113 -28.96 -3.37 5.51
C PHE A 1113 -28.40 -4.61 6.19
N GLY A 1114 -27.11 -4.93 6.03
CA GLY A 1114 -26.60 -6.15 6.66
C GLY A 1114 -26.41 -6.03 8.18
N LEU A 1115 -26.19 -4.83 8.74
CA LEU A 1115 -26.30 -4.63 10.20
C LEU A 1115 -27.72 -4.91 10.70
N SER A 1116 -28.75 -4.46 9.97
CA SER A 1116 -30.15 -4.73 10.31
C SER A 1116 -30.45 -6.23 10.28
N MET A 1117 -29.88 -6.99 9.32
CA MET A 1117 -30.02 -8.44 9.27
C MET A 1117 -29.29 -9.16 10.42
N ILE A 1118 -28.08 -8.71 10.79
CA ILE A 1118 -27.35 -9.25 11.95
C ILE A 1118 -28.17 -9.07 13.23
N VAL A 1119 -28.70 -7.86 13.44
CA VAL A 1119 -29.52 -7.55 14.63
C VAL A 1119 -30.82 -8.34 14.60
N GLY A 1120 -31.51 -8.36 13.45
CA GLY A 1120 -32.76 -9.07 13.25
C GLY A 1120 -32.63 -10.57 13.57
N GLU A 1121 -31.63 -11.23 12.99
CA GLU A 1121 -31.39 -12.65 13.24
C GLU A 1121 -30.90 -12.95 14.65
N GLY A 1122 -30.00 -12.13 15.18
CA GLY A 1122 -29.54 -12.33 16.56
C GLY A 1122 -30.70 -12.20 17.56
N LEU A 1123 -31.68 -11.34 17.28
CA LEU A 1123 -32.90 -11.21 18.07
C LEU A 1123 -33.84 -12.41 17.89
N THR A 1124 -34.04 -12.91 16.66
CA THR A 1124 -34.90 -14.09 16.42
C THR A 1124 -34.29 -15.35 17.02
N GLU A 1125 -33.00 -15.56 16.85
CA GLU A 1125 -32.28 -16.71 17.40
C GLU A 1125 -32.18 -16.65 18.92
N SER A 1126 -31.99 -15.46 19.52
CA SER A 1126 -32.09 -15.28 20.98
C SER A 1126 -33.46 -15.70 21.52
N ARG A 1127 -34.55 -15.35 20.82
CA ARG A 1127 -35.90 -15.78 21.19
C ARG A 1127 -36.05 -17.29 21.07
N ARG A 1128 -35.54 -17.90 19.99
CA ARG A 1128 -35.57 -19.35 19.77
C ARG A 1128 -34.81 -20.13 20.84
N ILE A 1129 -33.57 -19.76 21.13
CA ILE A 1129 -32.76 -20.42 22.17
C ILE A 1129 -33.46 -20.30 23.53
N TYR A 1130 -34.04 -19.13 23.82
CA TYR A 1130 -34.78 -18.92 25.06
C TYR A 1130 -36.00 -19.85 25.16
N THR A 1131 -36.82 -19.97 24.11
CA THR A 1131 -38.01 -20.83 24.12
C THR A 1131 -37.64 -22.31 24.18
N GLU A 1132 -36.63 -22.76 23.44
CA GLU A 1132 -36.12 -24.13 23.47
C GLU A 1132 -35.56 -24.50 24.85
N THR A 1133 -34.77 -23.61 25.47
CA THR A 1133 -34.20 -23.84 26.80
C THR A 1133 -35.30 -23.96 27.87
N VAL A 1134 -36.33 -23.10 27.79
CA VAL A 1134 -37.49 -23.17 28.68
C VAL A 1134 -38.30 -24.46 28.46
N ALA A 1135 -38.52 -24.85 27.21
CA ALA A 1135 -39.24 -26.09 26.87
C ALA A 1135 -38.48 -27.33 27.34
N GLN A 1136 -37.17 -27.39 27.10
CA GLN A 1136 -36.31 -28.49 27.54
C GLN A 1136 -36.27 -28.59 29.07
N ARG A 1137 -36.18 -27.46 29.77
CA ARG A 1137 -36.28 -27.42 31.24
C ARG A 1137 -37.64 -27.93 31.73
N LYS A 1138 -38.74 -27.49 31.13
CA LYS A 1138 -40.10 -27.95 31.49
C LYS A 1138 -40.22 -29.47 31.28
N LYS A 1139 -39.65 -30.01 30.20
CA LYS A 1139 -39.60 -31.45 29.92
C LYS A 1139 -38.78 -32.22 30.97
N GLN A 1140 -37.60 -31.72 31.35
CA GLN A 1140 -36.77 -32.31 32.40
C GLN A 1140 -37.47 -32.30 33.76
N LEU A 1141 -38.08 -31.17 34.13
CA LEU A 1141 -38.81 -31.03 35.39
C LEU A 1141 -40.03 -31.95 35.45
N LYS A 1142 -40.83 -32.01 34.37
CA LYS A 1142 -41.97 -32.95 34.27
C LYS A 1142 -41.50 -34.42 34.37
N GLY A 1143 -40.34 -34.74 33.80
CA GLY A 1143 -39.73 -36.06 33.90
C GLY A 1143 -39.34 -36.43 35.33
N GLU A 1144 -38.66 -35.53 36.05
CA GLU A 1144 -38.26 -35.76 37.45
C GLU A 1144 -39.45 -35.77 38.42
N ILE A 1145 -40.44 -34.89 38.22
CA ILE A 1145 -41.71 -34.91 38.98
C ILE A 1145 -42.41 -36.25 38.78
N ARG A 1146 -42.56 -36.71 37.53
CA ARG A 1146 -43.21 -38.00 37.23
C ARG A 1146 -42.48 -39.17 37.89
N LYS A 1147 -41.14 -39.21 37.83
CA LYS A 1147 -40.35 -40.26 38.51
C LYS A 1147 -40.57 -40.27 40.01
N ARG A 1148 -40.56 -39.10 40.66
CA ARG A 1148 -40.77 -38.98 42.12
C ARG A 1148 -42.19 -39.30 42.53
N TRP A 1149 -43.18 -38.85 41.75
CA TRP A 1149 -44.58 -39.16 41.98
C TRP A 1149 -44.85 -40.66 41.83
N ILE A 1150 -44.30 -41.33 40.80
CA ILE A 1150 -44.42 -42.80 40.67
C ILE A 1150 -43.80 -43.51 41.88
N LYS A 1151 -42.64 -43.07 42.38
CA LYS A 1151 -42.04 -43.63 43.60
C LYS A 1151 -42.94 -43.43 44.82
N ALA A 1152 -43.48 -42.24 45.02
CA ALA A 1152 -44.38 -41.93 46.13
C ALA A 1152 -45.69 -42.71 46.04
N PHE A 1153 -46.26 -42.84 44.84
CA PHE A 1153 -47.45 -43.62 44.55
C PHE A 1153 -47.22 -45.12 44.80
N ASN A 1154 -46.09 -45.67 44.33
CA ASN A 1154 -45.73 -47.06 44.58
C ASN A 1154 -45.53 -47.34 46.08
N TYR A 1155 -44.93 -46.40 46.81
CA TYR A 1155 -44.81 -46.45 48.27
C TYR A 1155 -46.17 -46.44 48.95
N ALA A 1156 -47.04 -45.46 48.63
CA ALA A 1156 -48.37 -45.34 49.24
C ALA A 1156 -49.27 -46.54 48.91
N ALA A 1157 -49.21 -47.05 47.68
CA ALA A 1157 -49.94 -48.25 47.26
C ALA A 1157 -49.46 -49.50 48.02
N TYR A 1158 -48.16 -49.62 48.29
CA TYR A 1158 -47.61 -50.70 49.11
C TYR A 1158 -48.06 -50.59 50.57
N GLU A 1159 -47.95 -49.41 51.20
CA GLU A 1159 -48.38 -49.20 52.59
C GLU A 1159 -49.88 -49.42 52.78
N ALA A 1160 -50.72 -48.89 51.88
CA ALA A 1160 -52.17 -49.07 51.94
C ALA A 1160 -52.60 -50.53 51.73
N GLN A 1161 -51.91 -51.27 50.85
CA GLN A 1161 -52.16 -52.71 50.67
C GLN A 1161 -51.64 -53.52 51.86
N MET A 1162 -50.50 -53.14 52.45
CA MET A 1162 -50.00 -53.79 53.67
C MET A 1162 -50.95 -53.61 54.86
N LEU A 1163 -51.51 -52.41 55.06
CA LEU A 1163 -52.50 -52.15 56.11
C LEU A 1163 -53.82 -52.91 55.92
N ARG A 1164 -54.19 -53.23 54.67
CA ARG A 1164 -55.47 -53.90 54.36
C ARG A 1164 -55.42 -55.43 54.54
N TYR A 1165 -54.25 -56.06 54.43
CA TYR A 1165 -54.09 -57.52 54.40
C TYR A 1165 -53.43 -58.13 55.65
N ASP A 1166 -53.22 -57.32 56.70
CA ASP A 1166 -52.84 -57.70 58.07
C ASP A 1166 -52.05 -59.02 58.19
N SER A 1167 -50.84 -59.02 57.63
CA SER A 1167 -49.81 -60.07 57.76
C SER A 1167 -50.15 -61.51 57.30
N ARG A 1168 -51.16 -61.73 56.45
CA ARG A 1168 -51.32 -62.99 55.67
C ARG A 1168 -50.90 -62.78 54.21
N PHE A 1169 -49.75 -63.34 53.84
CA PHE A 1169 -48.96 -62.91 52.68
C PHE A 1169 -49.12 -63.80 51.44
N ASN A 1170 -49.37 -63.19 50.26
CA ASN A 1170 -49.10 -63.78 48.95
C ASN A 1170 -48.79 -62.69 47.88
N PHE A 1171 -47.63 -62.80 47.21
CA PHE A 1171 -47.17 -61.89 46.14
C PHE A 1171 -48.12 -61.69 44.93
N PRO A 1172 -49.04 -62.60 44.55
CA PRO A 1172 -50.00 -62.34 43.48
C PRO A 1172 -50.95 -61.16 43.76
N ASP A 1173 -51.31 -60.89 45.02
CA ASP A 1173 -52.39 -59.96 45.39
C ASP A 1173 -51.99 -58.48 45.38
N PHE A 1174 -50.69 -58.19 45.27
CA PHE A 1174 -50.20 -56.81 45.14
C PHE A 1174 -50.47 -56.21 43.77
N SER A 1175 -50.76 -54.92 43.75
CA SER A 1175 -50.69 -54.13 42.52
C SER A 1175 -49.25 -54.13 41.97
N VAL A 1176 -49.08 -54.01 40.65
CA VAL A 1176 -47.74 -53.95 40.02
C VAL A 1176 -46.86 -52.87 40.67
N SER A 1177 -47.46 -51.74 41.04
CA SER A 1177 -46.83 -50.64 41.77
C SER A 1177 -46.31 -51.05 43.15
N ALA A 1178 -47.12 -51.78 43.94
CA ALA A 1178 -46.72 -52.29 45.25
C ALA A 1178 -45.64 -53.38 45.14
N LYS A 1179 -45.73 -54.29 44.14
CA LYS A 1179 -44.69 -55.31 43.88
C LYS A 1179 -43.34 -54.69 43.57
N LEU A 1180 -43.31 -53.62 42.76
CA LEU A 1180 -42.07 -52.92 42.40
C LEU A 1180 -41.41 -52.27 43.62
N GLU A 1181 -42.17 -51.72 44.57
CA GLU A 1181 -41.60 -51.17 45.80
C GLU A 1181 -41.20 -52.27 46.80
N ALA A 1182 -41.95 -53.38 46.87
CA ALA A 1182 -41.59 -54.56 47.67
C ALA A 1182 -40.25 -55.17 47.21
N LEU A 1183 -40.07 -55.38 45.90
CA LEU A 1183 -38.82 -55.87 45.30
C LEU A 1183 -37.65 -54.90 45.54
N ARG A 1184 -37.92 -53.59 45.48
CA ARG A 1184 -36.92 -52.57 45.78
C ARG A 1184 -36.47 -52.64 47.25
N ARG A 1185 -37.39 -52.80 48.20
CA ARG A 1185 -37.07 -52.97 49.63
C ARG A 1185 -36.34 -54.29 49.89
N ALA A 1186 -36.77 -55.39 49.29
CA ALA A 1186 -36.10 -56.70 49.39
C ALA A 1186 -34.64 -56.64 48.90
N LYS A 1187 -34.40 -55.95 47.78
CA LYS A 1187 -33.05 -55.72 47.26
C LYS A 1187 -32.18 -54.86 48.19
N LEU A 1188 -32.77 -53.86 48.86
CA LEU A 1188 -32.07 -53.01 49.83
C LEU A 1188 -31.70 -53.77 51.12
N ILE A 1189 -32.52 -54.76 51.51
CA ILE A 1189 -32.24 -55.64 52.65
C ILE A 1189 -31.06 -56.59 52.32
N ASP A 1190 -31.00 -57.10 51.10
CA ASP A 1190 -29.93 -57.99 50.61
C ASP A 1190 -28.56 -57.26 50.45
N GLU A 1191 -28.58 -55.94 50.23
CA GLU A 1191 -27.38 -55.10 50.10
C GLU A 1191 -26.81 -54.59 51.44
N GLY A 1192 -27.46 -54.87 52.59
CA GLY A 1192 -26.91 -54.61 53.92
C GLY A 1192 -26.61 -53.14 54.25
N ASP A 1193 -27.49 -52.22 53.84
CA ASP A 1193 -27.30 -50.77 54.04
C ASP A 1193 -27.79 -50.32 55.45
N PRO A 1194 -26.91 -49.91 56.39
CA PRO A 1194 -27.29 -49.62 57.79
C PRO A 1194 -28.11 -48.33 57.98
N GLU A 1195 -28.28 -47.50 56.94
CA GLU A 1195 -29.00 -46.22 57.02
C GLU A 1195 -30.54 -46.39 56.99
N PHE A 1196 -31.05 -47.60 56.71
CA PHE A 1196 -32.49 -47.86 56.59
C PHE A 1196 -33.15 -48.38 57.88
N ALA A 1197 -32.38 -48.83 58.87
CA ALA A 1197 -32.92 -49.27 60.17
C ALA A 1197 -33.43 -48.10 61.04
N SER A 1198 -33.08 -46.85 60.71
CA SER A 1198 -33.41 -45.66 61.51
C SER A 1198 -34.54 -44.79 60.95
N ILE A 1199 -35.20 -45.19 59.86
CA ILE A 1199 -36.21 -44.37 59.15
C ILE A 1199 -37.64 -44.95 59.27
N MET A 1200 -37.84 -46.01 60.06
CA MET A 1200 -39.18 -46.40 60.49
C MET A 1200 -39.73 -45.35 61.48
N PRO A 1201 -40.91 -44.74 61.23
CA PRO A 1201 -41.58 -43.96 62.26
C PRO A 1201 -41.99 -44.91 63.39
N LYS A 1202 -41.57 -44.63 64.61
CA LYS A 1202 -42.29 -45.12 65.79
C LYS A 1202 -43.63 -44.38 65.80
N ILE A 1203 -44.72 -45.14 65.80
CA ILE A 1203 -46.06 -44.61 66.05
C ILE A 1203 -46.12 -44.30 67.54
N GLU A 1204 -46.12 -43.02 67.90
CA GLU A 1204 -46.68 -42.55 69.16
C GLU A 1204 -47.92 -41.73 68.80
N GLU A 1205 -49.01 -42.04 69.50
CA GLU A 1205 -50.35 -41.50 69.35
C GLU A 1205 -50.41 -40.02 69.75
N ASP A 1206 -51.52 -39.40 69.33
CA ASP A 1206 -52.03 -38.07 69.68
C ASP A 1206 -51.53 -36.89 68.84
N VAL A 1207 -52.45 -36.33 68.03
CA VAL A 1207 -52.82 -34.90 68.00
C VAL A 1207 -53.96 -34.71 66.98
N GLU A 1208 -54.98 -33.97 67.43
CA GLU A 1208 -56.28 -33.72 66.81
C GLU A 1208 -56.24 -33.11 65.39
N VAL A 1209 -57.22 -33.53 64.58
CA VAL A 1209 -57.45 -33.08 63.21
C VAL A 1209 -58.45 -31.91 63.22
N SER A 1210 -58.00 -30.70 62.82
CA SER A 1210 -58.92 -29.63 62.38
C SER A 1210 -59.14 -29.72 60.86
N SER A 1211 -60.41 -29.81 60.47
CA SER A 1211 -60.93 -29.86 59.11
C SER A 1211 -60.48 -28.69 58.22
N LEU A 1212 -59.98 -28.99 57.01
CA LEU A 1212 -59.91 -28.03 55.91
C LEU A 1212 -60.43 -28.70 54.62
N ASP A 1213 -61.52 -28.14 54.09
CA ASP A 1213 -62.28 -28.60 52.93
C ASP A 1213 -61.43 -28.70 51.64
N LEU A 1214 -61.49 -29.86 51.00
CA LEU A 1214 -61.01 -30.10 49.63
C LEU A 1214 -62.19 -30.01 48.65
N ARG A 1215 -62.35 -28.87 47.98
CA ARG A 1215 -63.16 -28.79 46.76
C ARG A 1215 -62.33 -29.31 45.57
N LEU A 1216 -62.82 -30.37 44.94
CA LEU A 1216 -62.37 -30.88 43.64
C LEU A 1216 -62.86 -29.95 42.50
N PRO A 1217 -62.02 -29.61 41.51
CA PRO A 1217 -62.51 -29.14 40.21
C PRO A 1217 -62.72 -30.33 39.26
N GLU A 1218 -63.87 -30.30 38.60
CA GLU A 1218 -64.39 -31.29 37.65
C GLU A 1218 -63.50 -31.49 36.41
N MET A 1219 -63.45 -32.73 35.93
CA MET A 1219 -62.91 -33.08 34.62
C MET A 1219 -63.97 -32.86 33.54
N GLU A 1220 -63.81 -31.84 32.71
CA GLU A 1220 -64.54 -31.76 31.44
C GLU A 1220 -63.86 -32.60 30.35
N HIS A 1221 -64.61 -33.57 29.84
CA HIS A 1221 -64.37 -34.23 28.57
C HIS A 1221 -64.62 -33.26 27.41
N ALA A 1222 -63.63 -33.03 26.55
CA ALA A 1222 -63.84 -32.38 25.26
C ALA A 1222 -63.31 -33.23 24.11
N ASN A 1223 -64.23 -33.52 23.20
CA ASN A 1223 -64.16 -34.40 22.04
C ASN A 1223 -63.12 -34.01 20.99
N SER A 1224 -62.63 -35.06 20.33
CA SER A 1224 -62.04 -35.01 18.99
C SER A 1224 -63.09 -34.65 17.93
N ARG A 1225 -62.92 -33.52 17.21
CA ARG A 1225 -63.09 -33.40 15.73
C ARG A 1225 -62.98 -31.93 15.26
N GLN A 1226 -62.31 -31.79 14.12
CA GLN A 1226 -62.43 -30.75 13.07
C GLN A 1226 -61.66 -29.41 13.16
N ARG A 1227 -61.22 -29.01 11.95
CA ARG A 1227 -60.49 -27.80 11.47
C ARG A 1227 -58.98 -27.88 11.65
N ARG A 1228 -58.13 -28.12 10.63
CA ARG A 1228 -58.09 -27.70 9.21
C ARG A 1228 -58.29 -26.20 9.00
N ARG A 1229 -57.20 -25.57 8.55
CA ARG A 1229 -56.98 -24.27 7.87
C ARG A 1229 -56.67 -23.04 8.74
N GLN A 1230 -55.45 -22.56 8.43
CA GLN A 1230 -54.98 -21.18 8.20
C GLN A 1230 -54.23 -20.43 9.32
N GLN A 1231 -52.99 -20.12 8.92
CA GLN A 1231 -51.92 -19.25 9.42
C GLN A 1231 -51.10 -19.71 10.63
#